data_AF-A0A8W8JG84-F1
#
_entry.id   AF-A0A8W8JG84-F1
#
_cell.length_a   1.000
_cell.length_b   1.000
_cell.length_c   1.000
_cell.angle_alpha   90.00
_cell.angle_beta   90.00
_cell.angle_gamma   90.00
#
_symmetry.space_group_name_H-M   'P 1'
#
loop_
_entity.id
_entity.type
_entity.pdbx_description
1 polymer ?
#
loop_
_entity_poly.entity_id
_entity_poly.type
_entity_poly.pdbx_seq_one_letter_code
_entity_poly.pdbx_strand_id
1 'polypeptide(L)'
;MAEKNSSAVGGVDKIAHPRVRGVDILRDPLLNKEFGFTLRERQILGIHGLIPPAIRTQEEQSHNVLLNFNRWDNDLDKYIYLMGLQDRNEKLFYRVVTDNVEKMMPIIYTPTVGQACLKYGLIFRKPRGLYITIYDKGHIFDILCNWTIDDVKAIVVTDGERILGLGDLGCYGMGIPVGKLSLYTALAGIQPHQCLPILLDVGTNNKALLDDPLYIGLRQNRIQGKEYDEFIDEFMQACVKRYTREVLVQFEDFGNHNAFRFLEKYRNDYCTFNDDIQGTAAVAVAGILASLKITKKPLKDNVFVFQGAGEASIGIATLLVMAMAEAGISEKEALKRVYMVDSRGLIVKNRPSGGVTGPKIRFAQEHAPVDKLVDVVKLVKPTAIIGAAAVASAFTEEILTLMGNNNERPIVFALSNPTSKAECTAEQAYSVTKGRCVFASGSPFPAVTYNGKTFHPGQGNNAYIFPGIALATILCDIRSITDEVFLESAKLLADMVDEKSLSMGLVYPPLSGILKVSTDLAIGLINYAYKHKLAYHYPEPEDKETFVKSYQYDMNYKSFEPATYNWPDGLNSTVCKGRCVFASGSPFPAVTYNGKTFHPGQGNNAYIFPGIALATILCDIRSITDEVFLESAKLLADMVDEKSLSMGLVYPPLSGILKVSTDLAIGLINYAYKHKLAYHYPEPEDKETFVKSYQYDMNYKSFEPATYNWPDGLNSTVCKV
;
A
#
# COMPACT_ATOMS: atom_id res chain seq x y z
N MET A 1 44.14 1.67 0.76
CA MET A 1 42.92 2.33 0.23
C MET A 1 41.84 1.27 0.17
N ALA A 2 41.13 1.09 1.27
CA ALA A 2 39.93 0.26 1.32
C ALA A 2 38.75 1.23 1.18
N GLU A 3 38.09 1.21 0.03
CA GLU A 3 36.85 1.96 -0.15
C GLU A 3 35.84 1.48 0.88
N LYS A 4 35.34 2.43 1.66
CA LYS A 4 34.16 2.27 2.49
C LYS A 4 33.01 1.90 1.56
N ASN A 5 32.67 0.61 1.50
CA ASN A 5 31.36 0.16 1.07
C ASN A 5 30.35 0.69 2.10
N SER A 6 29.83 1.90 1.86
CA SER A 6 28.59 2.36 2.47
C SER A 6 27.47 1.48 1.91
N SER A 7 27.19 0.36 2.57
CA SER A 7 25.98 -0.42 2.34
C SER A 7 24.77 0.34 2.93
N ALA A 8 24.49 1.52 2.40
CA ALA A 8 23.17 2.13 2.44
C ALA A 8 22.42 1.57 1.22
N VAL A 9 22.04 0.29 1.28
CA VAL A 9 21.17 -0.31 0.28
C VAL A 9 19.74 0.05 0.65
N GLY A 10 19.42 1.35 0.52
CA GLY A 10 18.06 1.87 0.68
C GLY A 10 17.26 1.68 -0.61
N GLY A 11 16.03 1.19 -0.50
CA GLY A 11 15.02 1.32 -1.55
C GLY A 11 15.27 0.60 -2.88
N VAL A 12 16.02 -0.51 -2.93
CA VAL A 12 16.13 -1.27 -4.19
C VAL A 12 14.76 -1.84 -4.54
N ASP A 13 14.16 -1.32 -5.61
CA ASP A 13 13.02 -1.93 -6.32
C ASP A 13 13.28 -3.44 -6.46
N LYS A 14 12.69 -4.26 -5.58
CA LYS A 14 12.99 -5.70 -5.39
C LYS A 14 12.65 -6.54 -6.63
N ILE A 15 12.16 -5.90 -7.69
CA ILE A 15 11.58 -6.47 -8.90
C ILE A 15 12.63 -6.72 -9.99
N ALA A 16 13.90 -6.36 -9.79
CA ALA A 16 14.96 -6.47 -10.81
C ALA A 16 15.17 -7.89 -11.40
N HIS A 17 14.75 -8.95 -10.70
CA HIS A 17 14.87 -10.33 -11.17
C HIS A 17 13.55 -11.11 -11.02
N PRO A 18 12.67 -11.09 -12.03
CA PRO A 18 11.41 -11.81 -11.97
C PRO A 18 11.66 -13.32 -11.90
N ARG A 19 10.95 -14.00 -10.99
CA ARG A 19 10.94 -15.48 -10.90
C ARG A 19 10.00 -16.12 -11.92
N VAL A 20 9.06 -15.35 -12.45
CA VAL A 20 8.10 -15.77 -13.48
C VAL A 20 8.67 -15.54 -14.88
N ARG A 21 8.18 -16.28 -15.89
CA ARG A 21 8.59 -16.19 -17.30
C ARG A 21 7.39 -16.37 -18.23
N GLY A 22 7.59 -16.09 -19.52
CA GLY A 22 6.55 -16.28 -20.53
C GLY A 22 5.35 -15.36 -20.29
N VAL A 23 4.14 -15.87 -20.52
CA VAL A 23 2.91 -15.06 -20.48
C VAL A 23 2.66 -14.40 -19.11
N ASP A 24 3.15 -14.99 -18.02
CA ASP A 24 2.92 -14.47 -16.67
C ASP A 24 3.60 -13.12 -16.44
N ILE A 25 4.77 -12.87 -17.07
CA ILE A 25 5.41 -11.54 -17.07
C ILE A 25 4.52 -10.49 -17.74
N LEU A 26 3.82 -10.87 -18.81
CA LEU A 26 2.94 -9.94 -19.54
C LEU A 26 1.64 -9.65 -18.79
N ARG A 27 1.27 -10.53 -17.84
CA ARG A 27 0.05 -10.40 -17.02
C ARG A 27 0.28 -9.62 -15.73
N ASP A 28 1.50 -9.63 -15.23
CA ASP A 28 1.89 -8.89 -14.03
C ASP A 28 2.20 -7.41 -14.37
N PRO A 29 1.37 -6.45 -13.92
CA PRO A 29 1.57 -5.03 -14.23
C PRO A 29 2.85 -4.45 -13.63
N LEU A 30 3.43 -5.08 -12.61
CA LEU A 30 4.70 -4.68 -12.00
C LEU A 30 5.89 -5.01 -12.91
N LEU A 31 5.75 -6.05 -13.73
CA LEU A 31 6.81 -6.58 -14.59
C LEU A 31 6.65 -6.18 -16.06
N ASN A 32 5.41 -6.02 -16.52
CA ASN A 32 5.12 -5.78 -17.91
C ASN A 32 5.63 -4.41 -18.39
N LYS A 33 6.40 -4.40 -19.47
CA LYS A 33 6.86 -3.20 -20.18
C LYS A 33 6.21 -3.00 -21.54
N GLU A 34 5.34 -3.91 -21.97
CA GLU A 34 4.70 -3.93 -23.28
C GLU A 34 5.72 -3.81 -24.45
N PHE A 35 5.69 -2.70 -25.20
CA PHE A 35 6.64 -2.46 -26.29
C PHE A 35 8.03 -2.07 -25.79
N GLY A 36 8.17 -1.78 -24.49
CA GLY A 36 9.41 -1.42 -23.81
C GLY A 36 10.39 -2.57 -23.58
N PHE A 37 9.98 -3.83 -23.78
CA PHE A 37 10.91 -4.95 -23.73
C PHE A 37 11.86 -4.93 -24.93
N THR A 38 13.17 -5.00 -24.68
CA THR A 38 14.18 -5.17 -25.74
C THR A 38 14.06 -6.55 -26.39
N LEU A 39 14.62 -6.74 -27.60
CA LEU A 39 14.62 -8.06 -28.24
C LEU A 39 15.30 -9.12 -27.35
N ARG A 40 16.39 -8.75 -26.67
CA ARG A 40 17.15 -9.63 -25.79
C ARG A 40 16.35 -10.04 -24.56
N GLU A 41 15.69 -9.07 -23.91
CA GLU A 41 14.77 -9.35 -22.81
C GLU A 41 13.66 -10.29 -23.26
N ARG A 42 13.05 -10.06 -24.44
CA ARG A 42 12.00 -10.93 -24.95
C ARG A 42 12.44 -12.38 -25.12
N GLN A 43 13.67 -12.59 -25.60
CA GLN A 43 14.25 -13.92 -25.78
C GLN A 43 14.55 -14.60 -24.43
N ILE A 44 15.23 -13.91 -23.52
CA ILE A 44 15.62 -14.47 -22.21
C ILE A 44 14.37 -14.80 -21.36
N LEU A 45 13.38 -13.92 -21.39
CA LEU A 45 12.15 -14.06 -20.60
C LEU A 45 11.14 -15.01 -21.24
N GLY A 46 11.37 -15.48 -22.48
CA GLY A 46 10.48 -16.41 -23.17
C GLY A 46 9.18 -15.78 -23.66
N ILE A 47 9.19 -14.48 -23.99
CA ILE A 47 8.03 -13.71 -24.47
C ILE A 47 8.14 -13.27 -25.94
N HIS A 48 9.25 -13.59 -26.61
CA HIS A 48 9.41 -13.33 -28.04
C HIS A 48 8.32 -14.06 -28.84
N GLY A 49 7.62 -13.34 -29.72
CA GLY A 49 6.46 -13.85 -30.47
C GLY A 49 5.10 -13.64 -29.78
N LEU A 50 5.06 -13.32 -28.48
CA LEU A 50 3.81 -13.02 -27.76
C LEU A 50 3.37 -11.55 -27.85
N ILE A 51 4.28 -10.67 -28.25
CA ILE A 51 4.06 -9.24 -28.45
C ILE A 51 4.52 -8.82 -29.85
N PRO A 52 3.88 -7.82 -30.49
CA PRO A 52 4.24 -7.41 -31.85
C PRO A 52 5.72 -7.00 -31.97
N PRO A 53 6.33 -7.09 -33.16
CA PRO A 53 7.77 -6.98 -33.34
C PRO A 53 8.35 -5.57 -33.10
N ALA A 54 7.50 -4.56 -32.92
CA ALA A 54 7.95 -3.21 -32.60
C ALA A 54 8.56 -3.13 -31.19
N ILE A 55 9.64 -2.37 -31.04
CA ILE A 55 10.24 -1.99 -29.76
C ILE A 55 10.10 -0.48 -29.64
N ARG A 56 9.66 0.01 -28.48
CA ARG A 56 9.43 1.44 -28.23
C ARG A 56 10.04 1.88 -26.92
N THR A 57 10.49 3.12 -26.85
CA THR A 57 10.92 3.73 -25.59
C THR A 57 9.72 3.96 -24.65
N GLN A 58 9.98 4.19 -23.37
CA GLN A 58 8.90 4.55 -22.43
C GLN A 58 8.25 5.88 -22.81
N GLU A 59 9.00 6.82 -23.39
CA GLU A 59 8.50 8.11 -23.87
C GLU A 59 7.56 7.95 -25.06
N GLU A 60 7.90 7.12 -26.06
CA GLU A 60 7.01 6.82 -27.18
C GLU A 60 5.71 6.14 -26.74
N GLN A 61 5.81 5.26 -25.74
CA GLN A 61 4.62 4.64 -25.12
C GLN A 61 3.80 5.68 -24.36
N SER A 62 4.44 6.60 -23.63
CA SER A 62 3.77 7.69 -22.92
C SER A 62 3.03 8.62 -23.87
N HIS A 63 3.65 8.95 -25.01
CA HIS A 63 3.00 9.72 -26.07
C HIS A 63 1.77 9.00 -26.63
N ASN A 64 1.85 7.68 -26.86
CA ASN A 64 0.70 6.89 -27.29
C ASN A 64 -0.42 6.88 -26.24
N VAL A 65 -0.08 6.83 -24.95
CA VAL A 65 -1.06 6.92 -23.87
C VAL A 65 -1.78 8.27 -23.91
N LEU A 66 -1.05 9.37 -24.11
CA LEU A 66 -1.62 10.71 -24.22
C LEU A 66 -2.55 10.86 -25.42
N LEU A 67 -2.19 10.30 -26.59
CA LEU A 67 -3.06 10.31 -27.77
C LEU A 67 -4.40 9.60 -27.50
N ASN A 68 -4.37 8.44 -26.86
CA ASN A 68 -5.58 7.70 -26.50
C ASN A 68 -6.37 8.40 -25.39
N PHE A 69 -5.70 8.95 -24.38
CA PHE A 69 -6.34 9.72 -23.32
C PHE A 69 -7.09 10.94 -23.88
N ASN A 70 -6.48 11.66 -24.83
CA ASN A 70 -7.09 12.82 -25.48
C ASN A 70 -8.21 12.48 -26.47
N ARG A 71 -8.30 11.21 -26.90
CA ARG A 71 -9.37 10.74 -27.79
C ARG A 71 -10.71 10.60 -27.07
N TRP A 72 -10.70 10.38 -25.76
CA TRP A 72 -11.92 10.25 -24.97
C TRP A 72 -12.46 11.62 -24.59
N ASP A 73 -13.76 11.84 -24.82
CA ASP A 73 -14.40 13.12 -24.50
C ASP A 73 -14.70 13.23 -23.00
N ASN A 74 -15.31 12.19 -22.41
CA ASN A 74 -15.75 12.21 -21.02
C ASN A 74 -14.67 11.69 -20.06
N ASP A 75 -14.71 12.20 -18.83
CA ASP A 75 -13.67 11.92 -17.82
C ASP A 75 -13.77 10.51 -17.23
N LEU A 76 -14.96 9.90 -17.21
CA LEU A 76 -15.14 8.53 -16.73
C LEU A 76 -14.44 7.52 -17.65
N ASP A 77 -14.52 7.69 -18.97
CA ASP A 77 -13.81 6.83 -19.94
C ASP A 77 -12.30 7.02 -19.84
N LYS A 78 -11.84 8.26 -19.60
CA LYS A 78 -10.43 8.53 -19.28
C LYS A 78 -10.00 7.83 -18.00
N TYR A 79 -10.84 7.82 -16.95
CA TYR A 79 -10.58 7.09 -15.72
C TYR A 79 -10.46 5.58 -15.97
N ILE A 80 -11.43 4.97 -16.66
CA ILE A 80 -11.41 3.54 -17.00
C ILE A 80 -10.15 3.20 -17.82
N TYR A 81 -9.79 4.06 -18.76
CA TYR A 81 -8.58 3.90 -19.57
C TYR A 81 -7.29 3.94 -18.72
N LEU A 82 -7.18 4.89 -17.79
CA LEU A 82 -6.02 5.01 -16.90
C LEU A 82 -5.94 3.87 -15.88
N MET A 83 -7.06 3.41 -15.32
CA MET A 83 -7.08 2.22 -14.45
C MET A 83 -6.68 0.96 -15.22
N GLY A 84 -7.16 0.81 -16.46
CA GLY A 84 -6.74 -0.27 -17.35
C GLY A 84 -5.26 -0.21 -17.74
N LEU A 85 -4.64 0.98 -17.73
CA LEU A 85 -3.20 1.14 -17.89
C LEU A 85 -2.46 0.72 -16.62
N GLN A 86 -2.92 1.13 -15.44
CA GLN A 86 -2.33 0.72 -14.15
C GLN A 86 -2.36 -0.79 -13.96
N ASP A 87 -3.43 -1.46 -14.39
CA ASP A 87 -3.62 -2.91 -14.34
C ASP A 87 -2.85 -3.70 -15.42
N ARG A 88 -2.14 -2.99 -16.30
CA ARG A 88 -1.40 -3.57 -17.43
C ARG A 88 0.08 -3.26 -17.38
N ASN A 89 0.47 -2.04 -17.02
CA ASN A 89 1.84 -1.56 -17.02
C ASN A 89 1.97 -0.42 -16.00
N GLU A 90 2.36 -0.76 -14.78
CA GLU A 90 2.31 0.16 -13.64
C GLU A 90 3.38 1.26 -13.74
N LYS A 91 4.58 0.93 -14.25
CA LYS A 91 5.63 1.92 -14.53
C LYS A 91 5.16 2.97 -15.54
N LEU A 92 4.53 2.56 -16.63
CA LEU A 92 4.01 3.48 -17.64
C LEU A 92 2.85 4.33 -17.11
N PHE A 93 1.96 3.75 -16.29
CA PHE A 93 0.90 4.50 -15.61
C PHE A 93 1.48 5.66 -14.78
N TYR A 94 2.39 5.38 -13.85
CA TYR A 94 2.95 6.41 -12.98
C TYR A 94 3.81 7.41 -13.74
N ARG A 95 4.54 6.95 -14.76
CA ARG A 95 5.31 7.85 -15.64
C ARG A 95 4.41 8.89 -16.29
N VAL A 96 3.32 8.45 -16.92
CA VAL A 96 2.41 9.33 -17.65
C VAL A 96 1.63 10.25 -16.72
N VAL A 97 1.15 9.74 -15.59
CA VAL A 97 0.43 10.54 -14.59
C VAL A 97 1.33 11.63 -14.01
N THR A 98 2.57 11.29 -13.63
CA THR A 98 3.49 12.25 -13.00
C THR A 98 3.93 13.33 -13.97
N ASP A 99 4.26 12.96 -15.21
CA ASP A 99 4.63 13.92 -16.27
C ASP A 99 3.46 14.86 -16.64
N ASN A 100 2.22 14.51 -16.31
CA ASN A 100 0.99 15.24 -16.68
C ASN A 100 0.05 15.47 -15.49
N VAL A 101 0.60 15.70 -14.30
CA VAL A 101 -0.15 15.65 -13.04
C VAL A 101 -1.38 16.58 -13.00
N GLU A 102 -1.26 17.80 -13.52
CA GLU A 102 -2.37 18.77 -13.56
C GLU A 102 -3.57 18.26 -14.37
N LYS A 103 -3.30 17.49 -15.42
CA LYS A 103 -4.33 16.94 -16.32
C LYS A 103 -4.91 15.63 -15.80
N MET A 104 -4.08 14.78 -15.19
CA MET A 104 -4.46 13.41 -14.86
C MET A 104 -4.88 13.22 -13.40
N MET A 105 -4.38 14.02 -12.47
CA MET A 105 -4.79 13.96 -11.06
C MET A 105 -6.32 14.13 -10.90
N PRO A 106 -7.00 15.06 -11.59
CA PRO A 106 -8.46 15.18 -11.49
C PRO A 106 -9.23 13.99 -12.09
N ILE A 107 -8.56 13.15 -12.88
CA ILE A 107 -9.14 11.96 -13.49
C ILE A 107 -8.96 10.76 -12.56
N ILE A 108 -7.75 10.50 -12.06
CA ILE A 108 -7.48 9.33 -11.20
C ILE A 108 -7.94 9.53 -9.75
N TYR A 109 -8.22 10.78 -9.36
CA TYR A 109 -8.76 11.14 -8.06
C TYR A 109 -9.92 12.14 -8.22
N THR A 110 -10.13 13.03 -7.24
CA THR A 110 -11.24 13.98 -7.25
C THR A 110 -11.12 14.98 -8.40
N PRO A 111 -12.22 15.26 -9.13
CA PRO A 111 -13.59 14.82 -8.84
C PRO A 111 -14.01 13.51 -9.50
N THR A 112 -13.28 13.01 -10.50
CA THR A 112 -13.75 11.90 -11.37
C THR A 112 -13.87 10.57 -10.63
N VAL A 113 -13.00 10.29 -9.66
CA VAL A 113 -13.07 9.06 -8.86
C VAL A 113 -14.41 8.91 -8.13
N GLY A 114 -15.05 10.02 -7.72
CA GLY A 114 -16.38 9.98 -7.12
C GLY A 114 -17.45 9.52 -8.13
N GLN A 115 -17.36 9.97 -9.38
CA GLN A 115 -18.22 9.50 -10.46
C GLN A 115 -17.98 8.01 -10.78
N ALA A 116 -16.72 7.57 -10.72
CA ALA A 116 -16.37 6.17 -10.85
C ALA A 116 -16.97 5.33 -9.72
N CYS A 117 -16.91 5.82 -8.47
CA CYS A 117 -17.54 5.16 -7.32
C CYS A 117 -19.06 5.05 -7.50
N LEU A 118 -19.77 6.10 -7.95
CA LEU A 118 -21.21 6.00 -8.23
C LEU A 118 -21.57 4.89 -9.23
N LYS A 119 -20.65 4.52 -10.11
CA LYS A 119 -20.82 3.51 -11.15
C LYS A 119 -19.94 2.28 -10.92
N TYR A 120 -19.42 2.07 -9.72
CA TYR A 120 -18.31 1.13 -9.49
C TYR A 120 -18.66 -0.30 -9.90
N GLY A 121 -19.85 -0.79 -9.53
CA GLY A 121 -20.34 -2.11 -9.92
C GLY A 121 -20.47 -2.29 -11.43
N LEU A 122 -20.86 -1.24 -12.16
CA LEU A 122 -20.95 -1.25 -13.63
C LEU A 122 -19.58 -1.30 -14.30
N ILE A 123 -18.63 -0.51 -13.79
CA ILE A 123 -17.29 -0.36 -14.39
C ILE A 123 -16.27 -1.36 -13.82
N PHE A 124 -16.67 -2.23 -12.88
CA PHE A 124 -15.80 -3.20 -12.25
C PHE A 124 -15.14 -4.11 -13.30
N ARG A 125 -13.83 -4.33 -13.16
CA ARG A 125 -13.01 -5.14 -14.07
C ARG A 125 -12.08 -6.07 -13.30
N LYS A 126 -10.90 -5.57 -12.90
CA LYS A 126 -9.97 -6.30 -12.04
C LYS A 126 -10.08 -5.76 -10.60
N PRO A 127 -10.11 -6.64 -9.59
CA PRO A 127 -10.06 -6.19 -8.20
C PRO A 127 -8.69 -5.59 -7.89
N ARG A 128 -8.68 -4.46 -7.17
CA ARG A 128 -7.48 -3.83 -6.60
C ARG A 128 -7.77 -3.47 -5.14
N GLY A 129 -6.99 -4.05 -4.23
CA GLY A 129 -7.20 -3.90 -2.78
C GLY A 129 -7.93 -5.09 -2.16
N LEU A 130 -8.19 -4.99 -0.85
CA LEU A 130 -8.89 -5.98 -0.05
C LEU A 130 -10.26 -5.46 0.39
N TYR A 131 -11.26 -6.35 0.35
CA TYR A 131 -12.59 -6.12 0.89
C TYR A 131 -12.72 -6.96 2.15
N ILE A 132 -12.96 -6.33 3.29
CA ILE A 132 -13.08 -6.98 4.60
C ILE A 132 -14.44 -6.63 5.14
N THR A 133 -15.26 -7.63 5.40
CA THR A 133 -16.66 -7.44 5.78
C THR A 133 -16.86 -7.61 7.28
N ILE A 134 -17.98 -7.12 7.81
CA ILE A 134 -18.34 -7.33 9.22
C ILE A 134 -18.44 -8.82 9.60
N TYR A 135 -18.70 -9.70 8.63
CA TYR A 135 -18.78 -11.15 8.82
C TYR A 135 -17.43 -11.85 8.88
N ASP A 136 -16.35 -11.13 8.55
CA ASP A 136 -14.98 -11.62 8.66
C ASP A 136 -14.35 -11.35 10.03
N LYS A 137 -15.13 -10.78 10.97
CA LYS A 137 -14.71 -10.60 12.35
C LYS A 137 -14.31 -11.95 12.97
N GLY A 138 -13.09 -12.03 13.49
CA GLY A 138 -12.39 -13.22 13.94
C GLY A 138 -11.36 -13.76 12.95
N HIS A 139 -11.37 -13.29 11.70
CA HIS A 139 -10.61 -13.82 10.57
C HIS A 139 -9.89 -12.73 9.75
N ILE A 140 -9.85 -11.48 10.22
CA ILE A 140 -9.27 -10.36 9.45
C ILE A 140 -7.78 -10.62 9.11
N PHE A 141 -7.03 -11.20 10.05
CA PHE A 141 -5.62 -11.54 9.82
C PHE A 141 -5.45 -12.52 8.65
N ASP A 142 -6.32 -13.53 8.54
CA ASP A 142 -6.27 -14.53 7.47
C ASP A 142 -6.55 -13.88 6.10
N ILE A 143 -7.45 -12.89 6.05
CA ILE A 143 -7.71 -12.11 4.83
C ILE A 143 -6.50 -11.26 4.43
N LEU A 144 -5.84 -10.61 5.39
CA LEU A 144 -4.61 -9.86 5.11
C LEU A 144 -3.48 -10.77 4.60
N CYS A 145 -3.45 -12.05 4.99
CA CYS A 145 -2.50 -13.04 4.46
C CYS A 145 -2.75 -13.41 2.99
N ASN A 146 -3.92 -13.13 2.42
CA ASN A 146 -4.18 -13.31 0.99
C ASN A 146 -3.48 -12.24 0.12
N TRP A 147 -3.08 -11.11 0.70
CA TRP A 147 -2.28 -10.12 -0.01
C TRP A 147 -0.84 -10.63 -0.18
N THR A 148 -0.41 -10.74 -1.43
CA THR A 148 0.85 -11.42 -1.81
C THR A 148 2.11 -10.62 -1.45
N ILE A 149 1.98 -9.34 -1.09
CA ILE A 149 3.10 -8.50 -0.68
C ILE A 149 3.20 -8.43 0.83
N ASP A 150 4.34 -8.87 1.38
CA ASP A 150 4.63 -8.82 2.81
C ASP A 150 5.07 -7.44 3.31
N ASP A 151 5.64 -6.61 2.43
CA ASP A 151 6.29 -5.36 2.77
C ASP A 151 5.34 -4.15 2.65
N VAL A 152 4.11 -4.28 3.13
CA VAL A 152 3.15 -3.16 3.14
C VAL A 152 3.56 -2.13 4.19
N LYS A 153 3.62 -0.85 3.78
CA LYS A 153 3.97 0.29 4.64
C LYS A 153 2.86 1.32 4.77
N ALA A 154 1.96 1.40 3.79
CA ALA A 154 0.84 2.33 3.81
C ALA A 154 -0.46 1.63 3.43
N ILE A 155 -1.47 1.80 4.28
CA ILE A 155 -2.84 1.35 4.08
C ILE A 155 -3.71 2.61 4.03
N VAL A 156 -4.56 2.71 3.01
CA VAL A 156 -5.68 3.65 3.03
C VAL A 156 -6.94 2.82 3.16
N VAL A 157 -7.74 3.14 4.17
CA VAL A 157 -8.96 2.41 4.51
C VAL A 157 -10.17 3.33 4.50
N THR A 158 -11.31 2.81 4.03
CA THR A 158 -12.62 3.47 4.09
C THR A 158 -13.73 2.47 4.43
N ASP A 159 -14.82 2.92 5.06
CA ASP A 159 -16.08 2.17 5.13
C ASP A 159 -17.12 2.64 4.10
N GLY A 160 -16.76 3.63 3.29
CA GLY A 160 -17.60 4.21 2.24
C GLY A 160 -18.85 4.94 2.72
N GLU A 161 -18.96 5.28 4.02
CA GLU A 161 -20.14 5.94 4.59
C GLU A 161 -20.28 7.40 4.14
N ARG A 162 -19.16 8.08 3.86
CA ARG A 162 -19.15 9.51 3.56
C ARG A 162 -18.19 9.86 2.43
N ILE A 163 -18.35 9.23 1.28
CA ILE A 163 -17.59 9.59 0.08
C ILE A 163 -17.80 11.08 -0.24
N LEU A 164 -16.71 11.85 -0.35
CA LEU A 164 -16.74 13.32 -0.38
C LEU A 164 -17.78 13.90 -1.36
N GLY A 165 -18.80 14.56 -0.80
CA GLY A 165 -19.88 15.22 -1.56
C GLY A 165 -20.94 14.28 -2.17
N LEU A 166 -20.79 12.96 -1.98
CA LEU A 166 -21.66 11.91 -2.55
C LEU A 166 -22.37 11.07 -1.48
N GLY A 167 -21.84 11.03 -0.25
CA GLY A 167 -22.46 10.33 0.88
C GLY A 167 -22.14 8.83 0.90
N ASP A 168 -23.09 8.03 1.37
CA ASP A 168 -22.90 6.59 1.57
C ASP A 168 -22.94 5.85 0.22
N LEU A 169 -21.78 5.34 -0.20
CA LEU A 169 -21.64 4.48 -1.38
C LEU A 169 -21.32 3.01 -1.01
N GLY A 170 -21.22 2.69 0.28
CA GLY A 170 -20.82 1.37 0.77
C GLY A 170 -19.60 0.81 0.04
N CYS A 171 -19.66 -0.46 -0.40
CA CYS A 171 -18.59 -1.13 -1.14
C CYS A 171 -18.13 -0.44 -2.45
N TYR A 172 -18.97 0.40 -3.06
CA TYR A 172 -18.54 1.18 -4.23
C TYR A 172 -17.48 2.25 -3.89
N GLY A 173 -17.25 2.54 -2.60
CA GLY A 173 -16.22 3.46 -2.13
C GLY A 173 -14.77 3.01 -2.35
N MET A 174 -14.51 1.76 -2.77
CA MET A 174 -13.14 1.22 -2.96
C MET A 174 -12.28 2.07 -3.91
N GLY A 175 -12.91 2.77 -4.86
CA GLY A 175 -12.20 3.68 -5.76
C GLY A 175 -11.40 4.76 -5.02
N ILE A 176 -11.81 5.17 -3.82
CA ILE A 176 -11.15 6.21 -3.03
C ILE A 176 -9.80 5.75 -2.49
N PRO A 177 -9.67 4.65 -1.71
CA PRO A 177 -8.37 4.11 -1.32
C PRO A 177 -7.42 3.87 -2.49
N VAL A 178 -7.92 3.32 -3.60
CA VAL A 178 -7.13 3.08 -4.81
C VAL A 178 -6.58 4.38 -5.39
N GLY A 179 -7.44 5.40 -5.51
CA GLY A 179 -7.05 6.71 -6.02
C GLY A 179 -6.04 7.41 -5.10
N LYS A 180 -6.26 7.40 -3.79
CA LYS A 180 -5.33 7.97 -2.79
C LYS A 180 -3.95 7.34 -2.88
N LEU A 181 -3.86 6.01 -2.88
CA LEU A 181 -2.57 5.32 -2.94
C LEU A 181 -1.88 5.50 -4.30
N SER A 182 -2.64 5.70 -5.38
CA SER A 182 -2.06 6.12 -6.66
C SER A 182 -1.41 7.51 -6.56
N LEU A 183 -1.98 8.42 -5.76
CA LEU A 183 -1.38 9.73 -5.47
C LEU A 183 -0.19 9.64 -4.50
N TYR A 184 -0.17 8.70 -3.55
CA TYR A 184 1.01 8.43 -2.72
C TYR A 184 2.25 8.18 -3.59
N THR A 185 2.11 7.32 -4.60
CA THR A 185 3.20 7.07 -5.54
C THR A 185 3.44 8.25 -6.48
N ALA A 186 2.42 8.75 -7.17
CA ALA A 186 2.61 9.78 -8.19
C ALA A 186 3.15 11.10 -7.63
N LEU A 187 2.77 11.45 -6.40
CA LEU A 187 3.07 12.75 -5.79
C LEU A 187 4.21 12.71 -4.79
N ALA A 188 4.60 11.55 -4.25
CA ALA A 188 5.71 11.44 -3.30
C ALA A 188 6.72 10.32 -3.65
N GLY A 189 6.46 9.52 -4.67
CA GLY A 189 7.33 8.40 -5.02
C GLY A 189 7.27 7.27 -3.99
N ILE A 190 6.18 7.11 -3.23
CA ILE A 190 6.03 5.93 -2.36
C ILE A 190 5.91 4.69 -3.25
N GLN A 191 6.61 3.61 -2.87
CA GLN A 191 6.65 2.36 -3.64
C GLN A 191 5.23 1.75 -3.75
N PRO A 192 4.70 1.53 -4.97
CA PRO A 192 3.33 1.03 -5.15
C PRO A 192 3.04 -0.30 -4.47
N HIS A 193 4.02 -1.22 -4.46
CA HIS A 193 3.86 -2.53 -3.82
C HIS A 193 3.76 -2.43 -2.29
N GLN A 194 4.22 -1.32 -1.69
CA GLN A 194 4.10 -1.06 -0.25
C GLN A 194 2.74 -0.43 0.11
N CYS A 195 1.88 -0.18 -0.86
CA CYS A 195 0.56 0.44 -0.69
C CYS A 195 -0.55 -0.62 -0.76
N LEU A 196 -1.47 -0.61 0.21
CA LEU A 196 -2.60 -1.55 0.28
C LEU A 196 -3.94 -0.79 0.46
N PRO A 197 -4.78 -0.73 -0.58
CA PRO A 197 -6.13 -0.17 -0.46
C PRO A 197 -7.07 -1.17 0.22
N ILE A 198 -7.84 -0.72 1.21
CA ILE A 198 -8.81 -1.56 1.93
C ILE A 198 -10.17 -0.88 2.00
N LEU A 199 -11.23 -1.68 1.81
CA LEU A 199 -12.60 -1.29 2.10
C LEU A 199 -13.18 -2.18 3.19
N LEU A 200 -13.78 -1.55 4.20
CA LEU A 200 -14.47 -2.19 5.31
C LEU A 200 -15.99 -2.18 5.06
N ASP A 201 -16.54 -3.29 4.59
CA ASP A 201 -17.97 -3.38 4.27
C ASP A 201 -18.78 -3.86 5.48
N VAL A 202 -19.47 -2.92 6.12
CA VAL A 202 -20.38 -3.20 7.24
C VAL A 202 -21.85 -3.06 6.84
N GLY A 203 -22.13 -3.02 5.54
CA GLY A 203 -23.41 -2.66 4.95
C GLY A 203 -23.45 -1.23 4.43
N THR A 204 -24.60 -0.83 3.90
CA THR A 204 -24.88 0.54 3.45
C THR A 204 -26.30 0.95 3.82
N ASN A 205 -26.47 2.20 4.25
CA ASN A 205 -27.79 2.78 4.50
C ASN A 205 -28.39 3.42 3.23
N ASN A 206 -27.68 3.35 2.12
CA ASN A 206 -28.14 3.87 0.84
C ASN A 206 -29.14 2.90 0.20
N LYS A 207 -30.43 3.21 0.35
CA LYS A 207 -31.52 2.40 -0.23
C LYS A 207 -31.38 2.18 -1.74
N ALA A 208 -30.90 3.17 -2.49
CA ALA A 208 -30.72 3.02 -3.93
C ALA A 208 -29.69 1.93 -4.27
N LEU A 209 -28.66 1.76 -3.45
CA LEU A 209 -27.67 0.69 -3.62
C LEU A 209 -28.20 -0.67 -3.14
N LEU A 210 -28.96 -0.69 -2.05
CA LEU A 210 -29.62 -1.93 -1.58
C LEU A 210 -30.56 -2.51 -2.65
N ASP A 211 -31.26 -1.62 -3.37
CA ASP A 211 -32.19 -1.97 -4.46
C ASP A 211 -31.49 -2.17 -5.83
N ASP A 212 -30.23 -1.73 -6.00
CA ASP A 212 -29.49 -1.83 -7.27
C ASP A 212 -29.00 -3.28 -7.51
N PRO A 213 -29.42 -3.98 -8.58
CA PRO A 213 -28.96 -5.34 -8.88
C PRO A 213 -27.47 -5.45 -9.18
N LEU A 214 -26.79 -4.36 -9.54
CA LEU A 214 -25.35 -4.33 -9.80
C LEU A 214 -24.52 -4.09 -8.53
N TYR A 215 -25.16 -3.78 -7.40
CA TYR A 215 -24.45 -3.56 -6.15
C TYR A 215 -23.67 -4.80 -5.71
N ILE A 216 -22.38 -4.61 -5.45
CA ILE A 216 -21.41 -5.67 -5.14
C ILE A 216 -21.06 -5.78 -3.65
N GLY A 217 -21.64 -4.93 -2.80
CA GLY A 217 -21.45 -4.96 -1.35
C GLY A 217 -22.51 -5.74 -0.59
N LEU A 218 -22.41 -5.74 0.73
CA LEU A 218 -23.40 -6.33 1.62
C LEU A 218 -24.77 -5.65 1.48
N ARG A 219 -25.79 -6.41 1.11
CA ARG A 219 -27.18 -5.93 0.96
C ARG A 219 -27.91 -5.85 2.29
N GLN A 220 -27.37 -5.05 3.20
CA GLN A 220 -27.93 -4.79 4.52
C GLN A 220 -27.62 -3.36 4.96
N ASN A 221 -28.40 -2.85 5.92
CA ASN A 221 -28.08 -1.60 6.59
C ASN A 221 -26.76 -1.71 7.37
N ARG A 222 -26.11 -0.57 7.61
CA ARG A 222 -24.82 -0.52 8.33
C ARG A 222 -24.96 -1.07 9.75
N ILE A 223 -24.08 -2.00 10.11
CA ILE A 223 -23.86 -2.41 11.50
C ILE A 223 -23.23 -1.24 12.28
N GLN A 224 -23.71 -1.01 13.50
CA GLN A 224 -23.28 0.09 14.36
C GLN A 224 -23.05 -0.39 15.79
N GLY A 225 -22.49 0.48 16.63
CA GLY A 225 -22.28 0.22 18.05
C GLY A 225 -21.13 -0.75 18.30
N LYS A 226 -21.24 -1.52 19.39
CA LYS A 226 -20.16 -2.35 19.92
C LYS A 226 -19.60 -3.35 18.91
N GLU A 227 -20.45 -3.94 18.07
CA GLU A 227 -20.01 -4.92 17.09
C GLU A 227 -19.08 -4.30 16.04
N TYR A 228 -19.43 -3.10 15.54
CA TYR A 228 -18.59 -2.35 14.61
C TYR A 228 -17.27 -1.93 15.28
N ASP A 229 -17.32 -1.50 16.53
CA ASP A 229 -16.13 -1.08 17.28
C ASP A 229 -15.13 -2.21 17.46
N GLU A 230 -15.61 -3.39 17.85
CA GLU A 230 -14.77 -4.58 18.00
C GLU A 230 -14.19 -5.06 16.66
N PHE A 231 -14.93 -4.89 15.56
CA PHE A 231 -14.44 -5.20 14.22
C PHE A 231 -13.29 -4.26 13.79
N ILE A 232 -13.43 -2.95 14.04
CA ILE A 232 -12.33 -2.00 13.76
C ILE A 232 -11.14 -2.24 14.69
N ASP A 233 -11.37 -2.60 15.96
CA ASP A 233 -10.29 -2.98 16.88
C ASP A 233 -9.49 -4.17 16.36
N GLU A 234 -10.17 -5.22 15.91
CA GLU A 234 -9.52 -6.38 15.29
C GLU A 234 -8.76 -5.99 14.03
N PHE A 235 -9.34 -5.13 13.17
CA PHE A 235 -8.68 -4.66 11.96
C PHE A 235 -7.35 -3.97 12.27
N MET A 236 -7.33 -3.01 13.19
CA MET A 236 -6.12 -2.28 13.58
C MET A 236 -5.05 -3.24 14.14
N GLN A 237 -5.48 -4.19 14.99
CA GLN A 237 -4.58 -5.22 15.56
C GLN A 237 -4.02 -6.15 14.48
N ALA A 238 -4.86 -6.58 13.54
CA ALA A 238 -4.47 -7.49 12.46
C ALA A 238 -3.46 -6.82 11.51
N CYS A 239 -3.66 -5.55 11.16
CA CYS A 239 -2.70 -4.78 10.36
C CYS A 239 -1.31 -4.74 11.00
N VAL A 240 -1.23 -4.38 12.29
CA VAL A 240 0.04 -4.35 13.02
C VAL A 240 0.66 -5.74 13.14
N LYS A 241 -0.15 -6.76 13.44
CA LYS A 241 0.29 -8.15 13.53
C LYS A 241 0.89 -8.66 12.22
N ARG A 242 0.33 -8.23 11.08
CA ARG A 242 0.74 -8.67 9.74
C ARG A 242 1.95 -7.92 9.19
N TYR A 243 2.03 -6.60 9.41
CA TYR A 243 2.98 -5.73 8.69
C TYR A 243 4.00 -4.97 9.56
N THR A 244 3.85 -5.02 10.89
CA THR A 244 4.58 -4.26 11.94
C THR A 244 3.86 -3.02 12.46
N ARG A 245 4.37 -2.45 13.57
CA ARG A 245 3.77 -1.33 14.31
C ARG A 245 3.85 -0.01 13.54
N GLU A 246 4.82 0.09 12.64
CA GLU A 246 5.14 1.25 11.81
C GLU A 246 4.26 1.34 10.55
N VAL A 247 3.39 0.34 10.30
CA VAL A 247 2.48 0.40 9.15
C VAL A 247 1.54 1.60 9.31
N LEU A 248 1.58 2.49 8.32
CA LEU A 248 0.70 3.65 8.27
C LEU A 248 -0.71 3.19 7.90
N VAL A 249 -1.71 3.49 8.72
CA VAL A 249 -3.14 3.31 8.42
C VAL A 249 -3.80 4.69 8.31
N GLN A 250 -4.11 5.13 7.10
CA GLN A 250 -4.87 6.36 6.85
C GLN A 250 -6.37 6.04 6.75
N PHE A 251 -7.18 6.69 7.57
CA PHE A 251 -8.64 6.66 7.46
C PHE A 251 -9.12 7.72 6.45
N GLU A 252 -10.05 7.33 5.58
CA GLU A 252 -10.63 8.19 4.55
C GLU A 252 -12.16 7.98 4.42
N ASP A 253 -12.92 9.07 4.25
CA ASP A 253 -14.34 9.06 3.88
C ASP A 253 -15.27 8.25 4.83
N PHE A 254 -14.92 8.20 6.13
CA PHE A 254 -15.78 7.64 7.19
C PHE A 254 -16.89 8.62 7.57
N GLY A 255 -18.00 8.12 8.13
CA GLY A 255 -19.05 8.99 8.68
C GLY A 255 -18.53 9.89 9.81
N ASN A 256 -18.97 11.16 9.85
CA ASN A 256 -18.46 12.19 10.80
C ASN A 256 -18.34 11.74 12.25
N HIS A 257 -19.30 10.96 12.76
CA HIS A 257 -19.21 10.47 14.12
C HIS A 257 -18.07 9.47 14.32
N ASN A 258 -17.93 8.53 13.38
CA ASN A 258 -16.93 7.47 13.42
C ASN A 258 -15.53 8.01 13.11
N ALA A 259 -15.38 8.93 12.15
CA ALA A 259 -14.10 9.54 11.79
C ALA A 259 -13.40 10.16 13.01
N PHE A 260 -14.09 11.04 13.75
CA PHE A 260 -13.53 11.65 14.97
C PHE A 260 -13.26 10.64 16.08
N ARG A 261 -14.18 9.71 16.30
CA ARG A 261 -14.10 8.73 17.38
C ARG A 261 -12.94 7.76 17.17
N PHE A 262 -12.77 7.24 15.96
CA PHE A 262 -11.67 6.33 15.61
C PHE A 262 -10.33 7.05 15.60
N LEU A 263 -10.27 8.29 15.09
CA LEU A 263 -9.06 9.09 15.18
C LEU A 263 -8.62 9.25 16.65
N GLU A 264 -9.54 9.68 17.54
CA GLU A 264 -9.21 9.87 18.95
C GLU A 264 -8.82 8.56 19.65
N LYS A 265 -9.48 7.45 19.29
CA LYS A 265 -9.20 6.13 19.86
C LYS A 265 -7.83 5.59 19.47
N TYR A 266 -7.41 5.74 18.21
CA TYR A 266 -6.25 5.01 17.68
C TYR A 266 -4.98 5.85 17.52
N ARG A 267 -5.06 7.18 17.48
CA ARG A 267 -3.92 8.08 17.18
C ARG A 267 -2.68 7.93 18.07
N ASN A 268 -2.85 7.46 19.31
CA ASN A 268 -1.77 7.31 20.28
C ASN A 268 -1.15 5.90 20.30
N ASP A 269 -1.89 4.90 19.80
CA ASP A 269 -1.48 3.50 19.87
C ASP A 269 -0.95 2.97 18.53
N TYR A 270 -1.44 3.53 17.42
CA TYR A 270 -1.14 3.13 16.04
C TYR A 270 -0.54 4.29 15.23
N CYS A 271 0.22 3.95 14.20
CA CYS A 271 0.65 4.91 13.18
C CYS A 271 -0.54 5.22 12.26
N THR A 272 -1.38 6.18 12.66
CA THR A 272 -2.62 6.49 11.96
C THR A 272 -2.95 7.97 11.95
N PHE A 273 -3.67 8.38 10.91
CA PHE A 273 -4.30 9.69 10.82
C PHE A 273 -5.57 9.61 9.95
N ASN A 274 -6.36 10.68 9.98
CA ASN A 274 -7.51 10.85 9.08
C ASN A 274 -7.28 12.08 8.18
N ASP A 275 -7.30 11.90 6.86
CA ASP A 275 -6.97 12.98 5.91
C ASP A 275 -8.08 14.04 5.83
N ASP A 276 -9.35 13.64 5.95
CA ASP A 276 -10.51 14.56 5.95
C ASP A 276 -10.53 15.52 7.14
N ILE A 277 -9.95 15.10 8.27
CA ILE A 277 -9.81 15.90 9.48
C ILE A 277 -8.46 16.62 9.48
N GLN A 278 -7.35 15.87 9.51
CA GLN A 278 -6.02 16.39 9.79
C GLN A 278 -5.31 16.88 8.51
N GLY A 279 -5.45 16.16 7.39
CA GLY A 279 -4.90 16.58 6.10
C GLY A 279 -5.54 17.88 5.60
N THR A 280 -6.87 17.96 5.64
CA THR A 280 -7.62 19.18 5.32
C THR A 280 -7.30 20.32 6.28
N ALA A 281 -7.07 20.04 7.58
CA ALA A 281 -6.60 21.04 8.53
C ALA A 281 -5.25 21.63 8.10
N ALA A 282 -4.26 20.77 7.82
CA ALA A 282 -2.92 21.19 7.46
C ALA A 282 -2.88 22.01 6.17
N VAL A 283 -3.57 21.57 5.11
CA VAL A 283 -3.56 22.33 3.85
C VAL A 283 -4.26 23.68 4.00
N ALA A 284 -5.40 23.76 4.70
CA ALA A 284 -6.09 25.03 4.88
C ALA A 284 -5.27 26.00 5.75
N VAL A 285 -4.65 25.52 6.83
CA VAL A 285 -3.75 26.33 7.66
C VAL A 285 -2.54 26.79 6.85
N ALA A 286 -1.97 25.95 5.99
CA ALA A 286 -0.88 26.35 5.08
C ALA A 286 -1.29 27.52 4.18
N GLY A 287 -2.47 27.42 3.54
CA GLY A 287 -3.02 28.50 2.73
C GLY A 287 -3.28 29.77 3.53
N ILE A 288 -3.76 29.65 4.77
CA ILE A 288 -3.94 30.79 5.68
C ILE A 288 -2.59 31.44 5.99
N LEU A 289 -1.57 30.67 6.38
CA LEU A 289 -0.23 31.16 6.67
C LEU A 289 0.40 31.86 5.46
N ALA A 290 0.28 31.28 4.27
CA ALA A 290 0.71 31.92 3.02
C ALA A 290 -0.08 33.21 2.74
N SER A 291 -1.39 33.23 3.02
CA SER A 291 -2.23 34.43 2.90
C SER A 291 -1.76 35.57 3.81
N LEU A 292 -1.15 35.28 4.97
CA LEU A 292 -0.61 36.31 5.87
C LEU A 292 0.57 37.06 5.25
N LYS A 293 1.35 36.40 4.37
CA LYS A 293 2.41 37.04 3.59
C LYS A 293 1.86 38.11 2.64
N ILE A 294 0.59 37.98 2.25
CA ILE A 294 -0.14 38.87 1.35
C ILE A 294 -0.87 39.99 2.12
N THR A 295 -1.55 39.64 3.21
CA THR A 295 -2.32 40.58 4.03
C THR A 295 -1.44 41.41 4.97
N LYS A 296 -0.20 40.96 5.22
CA LYS A 296 0.75 41.56 6.18
C LYS A 296 0.19 41.69 7.60
N LYS A 297 -0.82 40.88 7.93
CA LYS A 297 -1.47 40.86 9.24
C LYS A 297 -0.99 39.65 10.06
N PRO A 298 -0.49 39.84 11.30
CA PRO A 298 -0.07 38.71 12.15
C PRO A 298 -1.22 37.73 12.41
N LEU A 299 -0.91 36.43 12.50
CA LEU A 299 -1.91 35.37 12.69
C LEU A 299 -2.81 35.65 13.90
N LYS A 300 -2.19 36.03 15.03
CA LYS A 300 -2.87 36.35 16.30
C LYS A 300 -3.88 37.51 16.21
N ASP A 301 -3.82 38.36 15.18
CA ASP A 301 -4.72 39.51 15.02
C ASP A 301 -5.92 39.20 14.11
N ASN A 302 -5.97 38.00 13.54
CA ASN A 302 -7.06 37.57 12.67
C ASN A 302 -8.28 37.09 13.47
N VAL A 303 -9.44 37.13 12.82
CA VAL A 303 -10.70 36.60 13.31
C VAL A 303 -11.32 35.77 12.20
N PHE A 304 -11.65 34.52 12.51
CA PHE A 304 -12.02 33.49 11.55
C PHE A 304 -13.49 33.12 11.72
N VAL A 305 -14.24 33.13 10.63
CA VAL A 305 -15.61 32.60 10.58
C VAL A 305 -15.63 31.39 9.65
N PHE A 306 -16.10 30.27 10.18
CA PHE A 306 -16.32 29.03 9.46
C PHE A 306 -17.80 28.87 9.13
N GLN A 307 -18.10 28.64 7.86
CA GLN A 307 -19.36 28.08 7.44
C GLN A 307 -19.20 26.56 7.34
N GLY A 308 -19.82 25.87 8.28
CA GLY A 308 -19.61 24.44 8.54
C GLY A 308 -19.02 24.22 9.92
N ALA A 309 -19.38 23.07 10.51
CA ALA A 309 -18.83 22.58 11.78
C ALA A 309 -18.74 21.04 11.74
N GLY A 310 -18.33 20.50 10.58
CA GLY A 310 -18.05 19.07 10.39
C GLY A 310 -16.55 18.77 10.54
N GLU A 311 -16.13 17.59 10.08
CA GLU A 311 -14.73 17.11 10.10
C GLU A 311 -13.71 18.18 9.70
N ALA A 312 -13.83 18.67 8.45
CA ALA A 312 -12.93 19.68 7.91
C ALA A 312 -12.87 20.97 8.77
N SER A 313 -14.02 21.61 9.05
CA SER A 313 -14.03 22.88 9.79
C SER A 313 -13.45 22.75 11.20
N ILE A 314 -13.77 21.65 11.91
CA ILE A 314 -13.27 21.39 13.26
C ILE A 314 -11.77 21.07 13.25
N GLY A 315 -11.30 20.28 12.27
CA GLY A 315 -9.87 20.01 12.07
C GLY A 315 -9.10 21.30 11.81
N ILE A 316 -9.51 22.08 10.82
CA ILE A 316 -8.87 23.36 10.46
C ILE A 316 -8.82 24.29 11.67
N ALA A 317 -9.93 24.47 12.37
CA ALA A 317 -9.99 25.35 13.53
C ALA A 317 -9.11 24.87 14.69
N THR A 318 -9.02 23.55 14.92
CA THR A 318 -8.16 22.96 15.96
C THR A 318 -6.69 23.26 15.66
N LEU A 319 -6.25 23.01 14.43
CA LEU A 319 -4.88 23.26 14.03
C LEU A 319 -4.56 24.76 13.99
N LEU A 320 -5.53 25.60 13.60
CA LEU A 320 -5.40 27.05 13.60
C LEU A 320 -5.26 27.63 15.01
N VAL A 321 -5.97 27.06 15.99
CA VAL A 321 -5.82 27.42 17.41
C VAL A 321 -4.41 27.07 17.91
N MET A 322 -3.86 25.92 17.53
CA MET A 322 -2.47 25.57 17.84
C MET A 322 -1.48 26.55 17.19
N ALA A 323 -1.68 26.89 15.90
CA ALA A 323 -0.85 27.86 15.19
C ALA A 323 -0.89 29.26 15.84
N MET A 324 -2.08 29.70 16.28
CA MET A 324 -2.23 30.96 17.03
C MET A 324 -1.52 30.91 18.38
N ALA A 325 -1.53 29.76 19.05
CA ALA A 325 -0.82 29.57 20.31
C ALA A 325 0.71 29.66 20.13
N GLU A 326 1.26 29.02 19.08
CA GLU A 326 2.67 29.14 18.70
C GLU A 326 3.03 30.60 18.32
N ALA A 327 2.08 31.36 17.77
CA ALA A 327 2.22 32.79 17.47
C ALA A 327 2.11 33.72 18.71
N GLY A 328 1.98 33.17 19.92
CA GLY A 328 2.17 33.88 21.18
C GLY A 328 0.90 34.35 21.90
N ILE A 329 -0.28 33.81 21.58
CA ILE A 329 -1.50 34.03 22.38
C ILE A 329 -1.93 32.75 23.11
N SER A 330 -2.68 32.86 24.20
CA SER A 330 -3.19 31.65 24.87
C SER A 330 -4.22 30.92 24.03
N GLU A 331 -4.38 29.62 24.22
CA GLU A 331 -5.43 28.83 23.57
C GLU A 331 -6.83 29.44 23.78
N LYS A 332 -7.10 29.93 25.01
CA LYS A 332 -8.37 30.60 25.35
C LYS A 332 -8.61 31.85 24.50
N GLU A 333 -7.58 32.65 24.24
CA GLU A 333 -7.68 33.82 23.37
C GLU A 333 -7.78 33.45 21.90
N ALA A 334 -7.10 32.38 21.46
CA ALA A 334 -7.25 31.84 20.12
C ALA A 334 -8.67 31.35 19.86
N LEU A 335 -9.28 30.63 20.80
CA LEU A 335 -10.67 30.14 20.70
C LEU A 335 -11.69 31.28 20.54
N LYS A 336 -11.49 32.42 21.22
CA LYS A 336 -12.37 33.61 21.06
C LYS A 336 -12.32 34.25 19.67
N ARG A 337 -11.34 33.88 18.84
CA ARG A 337 -11.15 34.38 17.47
C ARG A 337 -11.74 33.45 16.41
N VAL A 338 -12.32 32.32 16.81
CA VAL A 338 -12.82 31.29 15.88
C VAL A 338 -14.31 31.08 16.06
N TYR A 339 -15.10 31.45 15.05
CA TYR A 339 -16.55 31.37 15.04
C TYR A 339 -16.99 30.31 14.03
N MET A 340 -17.93 29.43 14.40
CA MET A 340 -18.44 28.39 13.51
C MET A 340 -19.95 28.50 13.36
N VAL A 341 -20.46 28.28 12.15
CA VAL A 341 -21.89 28.30 11.83
C VAL A 341 -22.27 26.93 11.23
N ASP A 342 -23.22 26.22 11.82
CA ASP A 342 -23.79 24.99 11.24
C ASP A 342 -25.22 25.23 10.74
N SER A 343 -25.93 24.16 10.35
CA SER A 343 -27.31 24.25 9.84
C SER A 343 -28.32 24.89 10.79
N ARG A 344 -27.97 25.11 12.06
CA ARG A 344 -28.82 25.71 13.09
C ARG A 344 -28.30 27.08 13.56
N GLY A 345 -27.38 27.70 12.81
CA GLY A 345 -26.75 29.00 13.15
C GLY A 345 -25.38 28.92 13.83
N LEU A 346 -25.01 29.98 14.54
CA LEU A 346 -23.74 30.14 15.25
C LEU A 346 -23.62 29.14 16.43
N ILE A 347 -22.44 28.53 16.60
CA ILE A 347 -22.13 27.67 17.75
C ILE A 347 -21.86 28.54 18.98
N VAL A 348 -22.81 28.56 19.93
CA VAL A 348 -22.75 29.31 21.19
C VAL A 348 -23.06 28.42 22.40
N LYS A 349 -22.59 28.78 23.60
CA LYS A 349 -22.76 27.95 24.81
C LYS A 349 -24.23 27.66 25.17
N ASN A 350 -25.12 28.66 25.06
CA ASN A 350 -26.53 28.55 25.43
C ASN A 350 -27.42 28.48 24.17
N ARG A 351 -27.11 27.56 23.27
CA ARG A 351 -27.81 27.47 21.98
C ARG A 351 -29.25 26.95 22.16
N PRO A 352 -30.28 27.69 21.72
CA PRO A 352 -31.68 27.36 22.01
C PRO A 352 -32.18 26.12 21.26
N SER A 353 -31.68 25.84 20.06
CA SER A 353 -32.12 24.69 19.25
C SER A 353 -30.95 23.82 18.80
N GLY A 354 -31.08 22.50 19.00
CA GLY A 354 -30.17 21.47 18.52
C GLY A 354 -28.89 21.25 19.32
N GLY A 355 -28.65 22.05 20.36
CA GLY A 355 -27.52 21.89 21.27
C GLY A 355 -26.14 22.02 20.60
N VAL A 356 -25.10 21.81 21.40
CA VAL A 356 -23.70 21.72 20.97
C VAL A 356 -23.13 20.44 21.58
N THR A 357 -22.76 19.48 20.73
CA THR A 357 -22.29 18.15 21.16
C THR A 357 -20.93 17.83 20.54
N GLY A 358 -20.20 16.91 21.17
CA GLY A 358 -18.92 16.40 20.66
C GLY A 358 -17.86 17.51 20.51
N PRO A 359 -17.02 17.45 19.46
CA PRO A 359 -15.91 18.40 19.29
C PRO A 359 -16.34 19.86 19.11
N LYS A 360 -17.60 20.14 18.77
CA LYS A 360 -18.13 21.50 18.62
C LYS A 360 -18.12 22.30 19.93
N ILE A 361 -18.18 21.62 21.07
CA ILE A 361 -18.24 22.25 22.40
C ILE A 361 -17.04 23.18 22.64
N ARG A 362 -15.86 22.77 22.14
CA ARG A 362 -14.61 23.54 22.27
C ARG A 362 -14.70 24.93 21.62
N PHE A 363 -15.48 25.07 20.55
CA PHE A 363 -15.61 26.31 19.77
C PHE A 363 -16.89 27.10 20.09
N ALA A 364 -17.62 26.71 21.14
CA ALA A 364 -18.85 27.40 21.53
C ALA A 364 -18.56 28.79 22.13
N GLN A 365 -19.02 29.82 21.43
CA GLN A 365 -18.79 31.21 21.81
C GLN A 365 -19.72 31.66 22.95
N GLU A 366 -19.22 32.59 23.76
CA GLU A 366 -20.02 33.34 24.74
C GLU A 366 -20.70 34.52 24.03
N HIS A 367 -21.74 34.20 23.25
CA HIS A 367 -22.48 35.17 22.46
C HIS A 367 -23.98 34.84 22.43
N ALA A 368 -24.82 35.84 22.15
CA ALA A 368 -26.23 35.60 21.85
C ALA A 368 -26.38 34.71 20.59
N PRO A 369 -27.41 33.86 20.49
CA PRO A 369 -27.67 33.07 19.29
C PRO A 369 -27.81 33.96 18.05
N VAL A 370 -27.19 33.54 16.94
CA VAL A 370 -27.30 34.20 15.63
C VAL A 370 -27.55 33.12 14.58
N ASP A 371 -28.62 33.25 13.81
CA ASP A 371 -29.07 32.17 12.93
C ASP A 371 -28.40 32.19 11.55
N LYS A 372 -28.21 33.37 10.96
CA LYS A 372 -27.72 33.51 9.59
C LYS A 372 -26.23 33.86 9.57
N LEU A 373 -25.50 33.25 8.64
CA LEU A 373 -24.07 33.51 8.41
C LEU A 373 -23.79 35.00 8.18
N VAL A 374 -24.62 35.69 7.38
CA VAL A 374 -24.44 37.12 7.09
C VAL A 374 -24.49 37.98 8.35
N ASP A 375 -25.34 37.64 9.31
CA ASP A 375 -25.47 38.38 10.57
C ASP A 375 -24.26 38.14 11.48
N VAL A 376 -23.71 36.92 11.46
CA VAL A 376 -22.42 36.63 12.12
C VAL A 376 -21.29 37.46 11.50
N VAL A 377 -21.23 37.57 10.18
CA VAL A 377 -20.21 38.38 9.48
C VAL A 377 -20.35 39.87 9.81
N LYS A 378 -21.58 40.41 9.87
CA LYS A 378 -21.84 41.81 10.28
C LYS A 378 -21.37 42.09 11.71
N LEU A 379 -21.66 41.16 12.62
CA LEU A 379 -21.38 41.26 14.04
C LEU A 379 -19.87 41.15 14.34
N VAL A 380 -19.25 40.07 13.87
CA VAL A 380 -17.89 39.68 14.24
C VAL A 380 -16.83 40.40 13.41
N LYS A 381 -17.20 40.85 12.20
CA LYS A 381 -16.31 41.49 11.22
C LYS A 381 -15.02 40.67 10.99
N PRO A 382 -15.16 39.40 10.56
CA PRO A 382 -14.00 38.51 10.41
C PRO A 382 -13.00 39.01 9.39
N THR A 383 -11.74 38.64 9.56
CA THR A 383 -10.67 38.87 8.58
C THR A 383 -10.59 37.76 7.55
N ALA A 384 -11.04 36.56 7.93
CA ALA A 384 -11.08 35.37 7.10
C ALA A 384 -12.43 34.67 7.21
N ILE A 385 -12.98 34.27 6.06
CA ILE A 385 -14.16 33.40 5.98
C ILE A 385 -13.78 32.10 5.28
N ILE A 386 -14.11 30.96 5.90
CA ILE A 386 -13.77 29.61 5.41
C ILE A 386 -15.05 28.80 5.29
N GLY A 387 -15.30 28.25 4.11
CA GLY A 387 -16.46 27.43 3.81
C GLY A 387 -16.06 25.98 3.62
N ALA A 388 -16.72 25.07 4.35
CA ALA A 388 -16.54 23.62 4.20
C ALA A 388 -17.84 22.89 4.58
N ALA A 389 -18.98 23.40 4.11
CA ALA A 389 -20.32 22.91 4.47
C ALA A 389 -21.07 22.20 3.32
N ALA A 390 -20.48 22.15 2.12
CA ALA A 390 -21.13 21.71 0.88
C ALA A 390 -22.44 22.45 0.56
N VAL A 391 -22.53 23.74 0.95
CA VAL A 391 -23.68 24.61 0.65
C VAL A 391 -23.27 25.60 -0.42
N ALA A 392 -23.71 25.32 -1.64
CA ALA A 392 -23.43 26.15 -2.81
C ALA A 392 -23.89 27.59 -2.61
N SER A 393 -23.09 28.54 -3.11
CA SER A 393 -23.44 29.98 -3.15
C SER A 393 -23.73 30.62 -1.79
N ALA A 394 -23.23 30.03 -0.70
CA ALA A 394 -23.46 30.55 0.63
C ALA A 394 -22.65 31.83 0.95
N PHE A 395 -21.55 32.08 0.25
CA PHE A 395 -20.84 33.36 0.30
C PHE A 395 -21.49 34.30 -0.71
N THR A 396 -22.62 34.87 -0.31
CA THR A 396 -23.40 35.80 -1.13
C THR A 396 -22.62 37.09 -1.42
N GLU A 397 -23.06 37.84 -2.43
CA GLU A 397 -22.50 39.16 -2.74
C GLU A 397 -22.51 40.10 -1.52
N GLU A 398 -23.55 40.03 -0.68
CA GLU A 398 -23.62 40.80 0.57
C GLU A 398 -22.49 40.43 1.52
N ILE A 399 -22.23 39.13 1.72
CA ILE A 399 -21.15 38.64 2.58
C ILE A 399 -19.78 39.05 2.01
N LEU A 400 -19.55 38.88 0.71
CA LEU A 400 -18.30 39.26 0.05
C LEU A 400 -18.06 40.77 0.12
N THR A 401 -19.12 41.57 -0.01
CA THR A 401 -19.09 43.03 0.15
C THR A 401 -18.71 43.40 1.58
N LEU A 402 -19.33 42.76 2.58
CA LEU A 402 -19.00 42.97 3.99
C LEU A 402 -17.54 42.60 4.28
N MET A 403 -17.05 41.46 3.77
CA MET A 403 -15.66 41.05 3.90
C MET A 403 -14.71 42.11 3.32
N GLY A 404 -15.02 42.62 2.13
CA GLY A 404 -14.26 43.67 1.45
C GLY A 404 -14.32 45.04 2.14
N ASN A 405 -15.41 45.36 2.85
CA ASN A 405 -15.54 46.61 3.61
C ASN A 405 -14.84 46.52 4.97
N ASN A 406 -14.86 45.34 5.60
CA ASN A 406 -14.25 45.11 6.91
C ASN A 406 -12.72 45.01 6.84
N ASN A 407 -12.17 44.62 5.69
CA ASN A 407 -10.75 44.34 5.52
C ASN A 407 -10.22 44.91 4.21
N GLU A 408 -9.00 45.44 4.23
CA GLU A 408 -8.30 45.85 3.02
C GLU A 408 -8.09 44.67 2.07
N ARG A 409 -7.70 43.51 2.62
CA ARG A 409 -7.48 42.26 1.89
C ARG A 409 -8.13 41.09 2.62
N PRO A 410 -9.44 40.83 2.43
CA PRO A 410 -10.12 39.73 3.10
C PRO A 410 -9.64 38.37 2.60
N ILE A 411 -9.54 37.39 3.50
CA ILE A 411 -9.27 35.99 3.14
C ILE A 411 -10.63 35.30 2.90
N VAL A 412 -10.81 34.67 1.73
CA VAL A 412 -12.06 34.01 1.33
C VAL A 412 -11.73 32.61 0.82
N PHE A 413 -11.99 31.59 1.62
CA PHE A 413 -11.70 30.19 1.28
C PHE A 413 -13.00 29.42 1.04
N ALA A 414 -13.25 28.96 -0.19
CA ALA A 414 -14.43 28.18 -0.58
C ALA A 414 -14.06 26.70 -0.80
N LEU A 415 -13.91 25.95 0.30
CA LEU A 415 -13.27 24.62 0.31
C LEU A 415 -14.22 23.46 0.00
N SER A 416 -15.51 23.71 -0.17
CA SER A 416 -16.47 22.66 -0.51
C SER A 416 -16.23 22.08 -1.91
N ASN A 417 -16.37 20.75 -2.01
CA ASN A 417 -16.22 19.98 -3.24
C ASN A 417 -17.54 19.28 -3.63
N PRO A 418 -17.79 19.03 -4.93
CA PRO A 418 -17.07 19.56 -6.11
C PRO A 418 -17.40 21.05 -6.36
N THR A 419 -16.96 21.62 -7.50
CA THR A 419 -17.18 23.03 -7.87
C THR A 419 -18.63 23.50 -7.74
N SER A 420 -19.61 22.63 -8.01
CA SER A 420 -21.04 22.92 -7.87
C SER A 420 -21.51 23.12 -6.42
N LYS A 421 -20.65 22.82 -5.44
CA LYS A 421 -20.89 22.98 -4.00
C LYS A 421 -20.04 24.08 -3.37
N ALA A 422 -19.19 24.76 -4.15
CA ALA A 422 -18.38 25.86 -3.66
C ALA A 422 -19.25 27.01 -3.11
N GLU A 423 -18.82 27.60 -2.00
CA GLU A 423 -19.53 28.68 -1.33
C GLU A 423 -19.62 29.95 -2.18
N CYS A 424 -18.61 30.21 -3.01
CA CYS A 424 -18.65 31.14 -4.13
C CYS A 424 -17.64 30.73 -5.21
N THR A 425 -17.75 31.34 -6.38
CA THR A 425 -16.74 31.21 -7.44
C THR A 425 -15.59 32.20 -7.24
N ALA A 426 -14.42 31.90 -7.80
CA ALA A 426 -13.29 32.83 -7.84
C ALA A 426 -13.69 34.17 -8.50
N GLU A 427 -14.44 34.11 -9.61
CA GLU A 427 -14.93 35.29 -10.34
C GLU A 427 -15.77 36.21 -9.43
N GLN A 428 -16.73 35.63 -8.69
CA GLN A 428 -17.56 36.39 -7.73
C GLN A 428 -16.71 37.00 -6.62
N ALA A 429 -15.79 36.22 -6.02
CA ALA A 429 -14.95 36.70 -4.94
C ALA A 429 -14.07 37.89 -5.37
N TYR A 430 -13.37 37.77 -6.50
CA TYR A 430 -12.52 38.85 -7.01
C TYR A 430 -13.34 40.05 -7.49
N SER A 431 -14.42 39.86 -8.24
CA SER A 431 -15.22 40.97 -8.77
C SER A 431 -15.85 41.80 -7.65
N VAL A 432 -16.49 41.18 -6.67
CA VAL A 432 -17.18 41.89 -5.57
C VAL A 432 -16.17 42.57 -4.64
N THR A 433 -15.03 41.94 -4.37
CA THR A 433 -13.98 42.52 -3.50
C THR A 433 -13.01 43.45 -4.25
N LYS A 434 -13.25 43.69 -5.54
CA LYS A 434 -12.44 44.55 -6.43
C LYS A 434 -10.98 44.08 -6.56
N GLY A 435 -10.78 42.76 -6.68
CA GLY A 435 -9.48 42.11 -6.84
C GLY A 435 -8.61 42.09 -5.56
N ARG A 436 -9.17 42.47 -4.41
CA ARG A 436 -8.40 42.60 -3.16
C ARG A 436 -8.34 41.34 -2.32
N CYS A 437 -9.34 40.46 -2.41
CA CYS A 437 -9.39 39.25 -1.61
C CYS A 437 -8.19 38.33 -1.90
N VAL A 438 -7.83 37.56 -0.88
CA VAL A 438 -6.98 36.37 -1.04
C VAL A 438 -7.93 35.18 -1.12
N PHE A 439 -7.98 34.53 -2.27
CA PHE A 439 -8.95 33.48 -2.56
C PHE A 439 -8.26 32.12 -2.72
N ALA A 440 -8.87 31.10 -2.15
CA ALA A 440 -8.55 29.70 -2.42
C ALA A 440 -9.82 28.85 -2.40
N SER A 441 -9.80 27.71 -3.08
CA SER A 441 -10.95 26.80 -3.14
C SER A 441 -10.55 25.35 -3.00
N GLY A 442 -11.52 24.47 -2.70
CA GLY A 442 -11.31 23.02 -2.66
C GLY A 442 -11.24 22.41 -4.06
N SER A 443 -12.10 22.89 -4.96
CA SER A 443 -12.16 22.50 -6.37
C SER A 443 -11.46 23.53 -7.27
N PRO A 444 -10.96 23.13 -8.45
CA PRO A 444 -10.27 24.04 -9.35
C PRO A 444 -11.24 25.07 -9.98
N PHE A 445 -10.75 26.31 -10.14
CA PHE A 445 -11.41 27.38 -10.90
C PHE A 445 -10.45 27.94 -11.96
N PRO A 446 -10.97 28.45 -13.10
CA PRO A 446 -10.14 29.12 -14.09
C PRO A 446 -9.53 30.41 -13.53
N ALA A 447 -8.49 30.90 -14.22
CA ALA A 447 -7.89 32.20 -13.91
C ALA A 447 -8.90 33.33 -14.15
N VAL A 448 -8.83 34.38 -13.34
CA VAL A 448 -9.75 35.53 -13.36
C VAL A 448 -8.97 36.79 -13.66
N THR A 449 -9.36 37.53 -14.70
CA THR A 449 -8.74 38.82 -15.04
C THR A 449 -9.63 39.96 -14.55
N TYR A 450 -9.13 40.74 -13.59
CA TYR A 450 -9.82 41.91 -13.05
C TYR A 450 -8.94 43.15 -13.20
N ASN A 451 -9.46 44.20 -13.86
CA ASN A 451 -8.76 45.46 -14.14
C ASN A 451 -7.34 45.29 -14.71
N GLY A 452 -7.17 44.38 -15.67
CA GLY A 452 -5.89 44.11 -16.33
C GLY A 452 -4.90 43.25 -15.54
N LYS A 453 -5.24 42.82 -14.32
CA LYS A 453 -4.47 41.84 -13.54
C LYS A 453 -5.14 40.47 -13.59
N THR A 454 -4.38 39.45 -13.95
CA THR A 454 -4.82 38.05 -13.91
C THR A 454 -4.47 37.41 -12.57
N PHE A 455 -5.46 36.81 -11.94
CA PHE A 455 -5.37 36.06 -10.70
C PHE A 455 -5.53 34.56 -10.98
N HIS A 456 -4.69 33.77 -10.37
CA HIS A 456 -4.77 32.31 -10.43
C HIS A 456 -5.24 31.79 -9.08
N PRO A 457 -6.50 31.36 -8.93
CA PRO A 457 -7.02 30.89 -7.64
C PRO A 457 -6.32 29.58 -7.24
N GLY A 458 -5.75 29.56 -6.04
CA GLY A 458 -5.08 28.36 -5.51
C GLY A 458 -6.09 27.29 -5.07
N GLN A 459 -5.70 26.02 -5.16
CA GLN A 459 -6.52 24.90 -4.70
C GLN A 459 -5.97 24.36 -3.37
N GLY A 460 -6.76 24.44 -2.29
CA GLY A 460 -6.47 23.82 -1.00
C GLY A 460 -6.70 22.32 -1.04
N ASN A 461 -5.87 21.61 -1.80
CA ASN A 461 -5.98 20.17 -2.02
C ASN A 461 -5.12 19.39 -1.02
N ASN A 462 -5.70 18.40 -0.32
CA ASN A 462 -4.97 17.53 0.60
C ASN A 462 -3.76 16.83 -0.05
N ALA A 463 -3.74 16.71 -1.39
CA ALA A 463 -2.61 16.22 -2.18
C ALA A 463 -1.26 16.92 -1.90
N TYR A 464 -1.26 18.13 -1.34
CA TYR A 464 -0.01 18.79 -0.91
C TYR A 464 0.55 18.25 0.43
N ILE A 465 -0.26 17.55 1.21
CA ILE A 465 0.05 17.18 2.60
C ILE A 465 0.29 15.68 2.73
N PHE A 466 -0.75 14.87 2.47
CA PHE A 466 -0.69 13.44 2.78
C PHE A 466 0.49 12.71 2.12
N PRO A 467 0.92 13.00 0.87
CA PRO A 467 2.02 12.27 0.26
C PRO A 467 3.34 12.50 1.00
N GLY A 468 3.63 13.76 1.37
CA GLY A 468 4.86 14.11 2.08
C GLY A 468 4.86 13.64 3.53
N ILE A 469 3.72 13.72 4.24
CA ILE A 469 3.57 13.14 5.58
C ILE A 469 3.79 11.63 5.54
N ALA A 470 3.15 10.93 4.60
CA ALA A 470 3.29 9.49 4.46
C ALA A 470 4.74 9.10 4.14
N LEU A 471 5.39 9.80 3.23
CA LEU A 471 6.78 9.55 2.87
C LEU A 471 7.70 9.71 4.09
N ALA A 472 7.59 10.82 4.84
CA ALA A 472 8.37 11.01 6.06
C ALA A 472 8.06 9.94 7.12
N THR A 473 6.79 9.60 7.30
CA THR A 473 6.33 8.58 8.26
C THR A 473 6.97 7.22 7.98
N ILE A 474 6.91 6.77 6.72
CA ILE A 474 7.46 5.49 6.27
C ILE A 474 8.98 5.48 6.42
N LEU A 475 9.66 6.56 6.01
CA LEU A 475 11.13 6.60 6.00
C LEU A 475 11.75 6.79 7.39
N CYS A 476 11.01 7.37 8.34
CA CYS A 476 11.45 7.55 9.72
C CYS A 476 10.89 6.51 10.68
N ASP A 477 10.11 5.53 10.21
CA ASP A 477 9.43 4.55 11.06
C ASP A 477 8.60 5.22 12.18
N ILE A 478 7.92 6.33 11.86
CA ILE A 478 7.12 7.08 12.84
C ILE A 478 5.96 6.19 13.33
N ARG A 479 5.75 6.15 14.65
CA ARG A 479 4.74 5.26 15.29
C ARG A 479 3.45 5.95 15.70
N SER A 480 3.44 7.27 15.80
CA SER A 480 2.27 8.09 16.11
C SER A 480 2.44 9.46 15.47
N ILE A 481 1.41 9.92 14.76
CA ILE A 481 1.43 11.17 14.00
C ILE A 481 0.63 12.20 14.79
N THR A 482 1.33 13.14 15.42
CA THR A 482 0.72 14.15 16.30
C THR A 482 0.22 15.35 15.50
N ASP A 483 -0.64 16.18 16.11
CA ASP A 483 -1.13 17.40 15.45
C ASP A 483 0.00 18.41 15.18
N GLU A 484 1.09 18.37 15.93
CA GLU A 484 2.29 19.17 15.67
C GLU A 484 2.98 18.78 14.35
N VAL A 485 2.92 17.50 13.94
CA VAL A 485 3.41 17.08 12.61
C VAL A 485 2.60 17.75 11.50
N PHE A 486 1.28 17.81 11.66
CA PHE A 486 0.39 18.50 10.72
C PHE A 486 0.62 20.02 10.71
N LEU A 487 0.83 20.63 11.88
CA LEU A 487 1.13 22.06 11.98
C LEU A 487 2.48 22.39 11.31
N GLU A 488 3.50 21.57 11.54
CA GLU A 488 4.80 21.75 10.89
C GLU A 488 4.69 21.54 9.38
N SER A 489 3.92 20.54 8.92
CA SER A 489 3.67 20.35 7.49
C SER A 489 2.99 21.58 6.85
N ALA A 490 2.07 22.23 7.57
CA ALA A 490 1.39 23.43 7.11
C ALA A 490 2.34 24.63 6.99
N LYS A 491 3.24 24.79 7.97
CA LYS A 491 4.29 25.83 7.95
C LYS A 491 5.26 25.63 6.79
N LEU A 492 5.78 24.41 6.63
CA LEU A 492 6.69 24.03 5.54
C LEU A 492 6.05 24.31 4.18
N LEU A 493 4.80 23.87 3.95
CA LEU A 493 4.10 24.12 2.70
C LEU A 493 3.88 25.61 2.44
N ALA A 494 3.51 26.39 3.45
CA ALA A 494 3.34 27.83 3.33
C ALA A 494 4.65 28.53 2.94
N ASP A 495 5.80 28.01 3.38
CA ASP A 495 7.14 28.53 3.08
C ASP A 495 7.64 28.17 1.69
N MET A 496 7.07 27.14 1.06
CA MET A 496 7.37 26.78 -0.34
C MET A 496 6.66 27.66 -1.37
N VAL A 497 5.74 28.54 -0.95
CA VAL A 497 5.06 29.48 -1.87
C VAL A 497 5.99 30.66 -2.19
N ASP A 498 6.49 30.71 -3.42
CA ASP A 498 7.39 31.77 -3.88
C ASP A 498 6.69 33.12 -4.10
N GLU A 499 7.48 34.21 -4.15
CA GLU A 499 6.94 35.57 -4.35
C GLU A 499 6.20 35.72 -5.68
N LYS A 500 6.64 35.00 -6.72
CA LYS A 500 6.00 34.98 -8.03
C LYS A 500 4.56 34.45 -7.91
N SER A 501 4.37 33.33 -7.22
CA SER A 501 3.06 32.73 -6.96
C SER A 501 2.18 33.66 -6.13
N LEU A 502 2.71 34.24 -5.04
CA LEU A 502 1.97 35.21 -4.21
C LEU A 502 1.53 36.44 -5.03
N SER A 503 2.36 36.92 -5.96
CA SER A 503 2.05 38.07 -6.82
C SER A 503 0.85 37.81 -7.75
N MET A 504 0.69 36.56 -8.18
CA MET A 504 -0.43 36.03 -8.99
C MET A 504 -1.66 35.69 -8.15
N GLY A 505 -1.59 35.85 -6.81
CA GLY A 505 -2.68 35.55 -5.89
C GLY A 505 -2.75 34.09 -5.44
N LEU A 506 -1.77 33.25 -5.80
CA LEU A 506 -1.67 31.88 -5.32
C LEU A 506 -1.20 31.85 -3.87
N VAL A 507 -1.80 30.98 -3.08
CA VAL A 507 -1.41 30.70 -1.68
C VAL A 507 -0.93 29.26 -1.49
N TYR A 508 -0.69 28.56 -2.60
CA TYR A 508 -0.10 27.23 -2.68
C TYR A 508 0.91 27.18 -3.84
N PRO A 509 1.92 26.30 -3.79
CA PRO A 509 2.85 26.11 -4.91
C PRO A 509 2.11 25.55 -6.16
N PRO A 510 2.60 25.77 -7.39
CA PRO A 510 2.00 25.17 -8.59
C PRO A 510 1.94 23.64 -8.54
N LEU A 511 0.83 23.05 -9.00
CA LEU A 511 0.61 21.60 -8.98
C LEU A 511 1.63 20.84 -9.85
N SER A 512 2.10 21.42 -10.96
CA SER A 512 3.16 20.83 -11.78
C SER A 512 4.46 20.51 -11.01
N GLY A 513 4.72 21.18 -9.88
CA GLY A 513 5.87 20.94 -9.01
C GLY A 513 5.60 20.03 -7.82
N ILE A 514 4.42 19.41 -7.71
CA ILE A 514 3.95 18.75 -6.48
C ILE A 514 4.84 17.58 -6.02
N LEU A 515 5.49 16.84 -6.94
CA LEU A 515 6.45 15.80 -6.55
C LEU A 515 7.62 16.38 -5.75
N LYS A 516 8.16 17.52 -6.22
CA LYS A 516 9.21 18.25 -5.50
C LYS A 516 8.68 18.78 -4.16
N VAL A 517 7.47 19.33 -4.13
CA VAL A 517 6.84 19.83 -2.90
C VAL A 517 6.73 18.72 -1.85
N SER A 518 6.25 17.53 -2.23
CA SER A 518 6.15 16.40 -1.30
C SER A 518 7.52 15.91 -0.84
N THR A 519 8.53 15.89 -1.71
CA THR A 519 9.92 15.55 -1.35
C THR A 519 10.48 16.55 -0.33
N ASP A 520 10.37 17.86 -0.61
CA ASP A 520 10.86 18.90 0.28
C ASP A 520 10.12 18.89 1.62
N LEU A 521 8.80 18.65 1.60
CA LEU A 521 7.96 18.56 2.79
C LEU A 521 8.35 17.34 3.63
N ALA A 522 8.59 16.19 2.99
CA ALA A 522 9.07 15.00 3.66
C ALA A 522 10.45 15.22 4.31
N ILE A 523 11.39 15.88 3.60
CA ILE A 523 12.70 16.22 4.18
C ILE A 523 12.55 17.12 5.41
N GLY A 524 11.70 18.15 5.34
CA GLY A 524 11.40 19.03 6.48
C GLY A 524 10.83 18.25 7.67
N LEU A 525 9.88 17.35 7.42
CA LEU A 525 9.27 16.52 8.45
C LEU A 525 10.22 15.45 9.01
N ILE A 526 11.13 14.90 8.21
CA ILE A 526 12.19 14.00 8.68
C ILE A 526 13.08 14.74 9.68
N ASN A 527 13.52 15.97 9.36
CA ASN A 527 14.29 16.80 10.29
C ASN A 527 13.50 17.09 11.58
N TYR A 528 12.22 17.39 11.46
CA TYR A 528 11.33 17.57 12.61
C TYR A 528 11.25 16.29 13.46
N ALA A 529 11.05 15.13 12.83
CA ALA A 529 10.90 13.86 13.52
C ALA A 529 12.15 13.48 14.33
N TYR A 530 13.36 13.64 13.78
CA TYR A 530 14.59 13.39 14.54
C TYR A 530 14.78 14.39 15.68
N LYS A 531 14.58 15.69 15.41
CA LYS A 531 14.71 16.75 16.44
C LYS A 531 13.75 16.54 17.61
N HIS A 532 12.54 16.09 17.34
CA HIS A 532 11.48 15.89 18.34
C HIS A 532 11.36 14.44 18.83
N LYS A 533 12.32 13.57 18.47
CA LYS A 533 12.38 12.16 18.91
C LYS A 533 11.15 11.32 18.54
N LEU A 534 10.58 11.61 17.37
CA LEU A 534 9.46 10.87 16.78
C LEU A 534 9.93 9.74 15.84
N ALA A 535 11.15 9.84 15.31
CA ALA A 535 11.71 8.84 14.40
C ALA A 535 12.23 7.59 15.15
N TYR A 536 11.99 6.42 14.56
CA TYR A 536 12.51 5.13 15.03
C TYR A 536 13.49 4.49 14.04
N HIS A 537 13.64 5.05 12.85
CA HIS A 537 14.69 4.65 11.91
C HIS A 537 16.06 5.11 12.44
N TYR A 538 17.02 4.19 12.58
CA TYR A 538 18.37 4.52 13.03
C TYR A 538 19.45 3.72 12.28
N PRO A 539 20.63 4.32 12.03
CA PRO A 539 21.03 5.68 12.42
C PRO A 539 20.33 6.78 11.62
N GLU A 540 20.28 8.01 12.17
CA GLU A 540 19.79 9.18 11.42
C GLU A 540 20.63 9.36 10.14
N PRO A 541 20.01 9.43 8.94
CA PRO A 541 20.73 9.65 7.70
C PRO A 541 21.49 10.98 7.73
N GLU A 542 22.77 11.00 7.32
CA GLU A 542 23.54 12.24 7.24
C GLU A 542 22.95 13.18 6.17
N ASP A 543 22.73 12.66 4.96
CA ASP A 543 22.10 13.36 3.84
C ASP A 543 20.64 12.89 3.66
N LYS A 544 19.70 13.71 4.15
CA LYS A 544 18.26 13.43 4.10
C LYS A 544 17.73 13.47 2.66
N GLU A 545 18.31 14.30 1.80
CA GLU A 545 17.83 14.43 0.42
C GLU A 545 18.20 13.19 -0.38
N THR A 546 19.45 12.76 -0.32
CA THR A 546 19.90 11.50 -0.95
C THR A 546 19.17 10.30 -0.36
N PHE A 547 18.95 10.28 0.96
CA PHE A 547 18.17 9.24 1.61
C PHE A 547 16.75 9.16 1.04
N VAL A 548 15.98 10.26 1.05
CA VAL A 548 14.61 10.28 0.49
C VAL A 548 14.60 9.83 -0.97
N LYS A 549 15.45 10.41 -1.81
CA LYS A 549 15.53 10.09 -3.25
C LYS A 549 15.87 8.62 -3.50
N SER A 550 16.68 7.98 -2.65
CA SER A 550 17.03 6.56 -2.79
C SER A 550 15.85 5.61 -2.56
N TYR A 551 14.84 6.04 -1.81
CA TYR A 551 13.61 5.25 -1.57
C TYR A 551 12.48 5.58 -2.54
N GLN A 552 12.51 6.75 -3.17
CA GLN A 552 11.46 7.15 -4.11
C GLN A 552 11.38 6.20 -5.31
N TYR A 553 10.16 5.92 -5.73
CA TYR A 553 9.83 5.03 -6.82
C TYR A 553 10.40 5.55 -8.14
N ASP A 554 11.33 4.80 -8.71
CA ASP A 554 11.86 5.07 -10.03
C ASP A 554 10.84 4.66 -11.10
N MET A 555 10.25 5.64 -11.78
CA MET A 555 9.22 5.38 -12.80
C MET A 555 9.81 4.84 -14.11
N ASN A 556 11.14 4.81 -14.25
CA ASN A 556 11.78 4.29 -15.45
C ASN A 556 11.79 2.75 -15.46
N TYR A 557 11.76 2.16 -16.66
CA TYR A 557 11.94 0.72 -16.80
C TYR A 557 13.36 0.31 -16.40
N LYS A 558 13.46 -0.73 -15.57
CA LYS A 558 14.73 -1.38 -15.22
C LYS A 558 14.97 -2.59 -16.12
N SER A 559 16.20 -2.83 -16.56
CA SER A 559 16.52 -4.02 -17.36
C SER A 559 16.25 -5.30 -16.57
N PHE A 560 15.64 -6.29 -17.23
CA PHE A 560 15.53 -7.66 -16.69
C PHE A 560 16.67 -8.57 -17.10
N GLU A 561 17.65 -8.05 -17.86
CA GLU A 561 18.85 -8.80 -18.17
C GLU A 561 19.67 -8.99 -16.89
N PRO A 562 20.11 -10.22 -16.58
CA PRO A 562 20.94 -10.46 -15.41
C PRO A 562 22.27 -9.74 -15.56
N ALA A 563 22.75 -9.12 -14.48
CA ALA A 563 24.10 -8.54 -14.46
C ALA A 563 25.13 -9.67 -14.61
N THR A 564 25.92 -9.64 -15.69
CA THR A 564 26.99 -10.61 -15.95
C THR A 564 28.35 -10.01 -15.62
N TYR A 565 29.22 -10.77 -14.97
CA TYR A 565 30.62 -10.42 -14.71
C TYR A 565 31.53 -11.60 -15.01
N ASN A 566 32.76 -11.31 -15.45
CA ASN A 566 33.73 -12.35 -15.79
C ASN A 566 34.37 -12.96 -14.54
N TRP A 567 34.67 -14.25 -14.59
CA TRP A 567 35.48 -14.94 -13.59
C TRP A 567 36.95 -15.00 -14.03
N PRO A 568 37.91 -15.16 -13.10
CA PRO A 568 39.33 -15.34 -13.45
C PRO A 568 39.56 -16.61 -14.28
N ASP A 569 40.39 -16.52 -15.31
CA ASP A 569 40.79 -17.66 -16.14
C ASP A 569 41.67 -18.65 -15.35
N GLY A 570 41.50 -19.96 -15.61
CA GLY A 570 42.43 -21.02 -15.13
C GLY A 570 41.95 -21.89 -13.96
N LEU A 571 40.69 -21.80 -13.54
CA LEU A 571 40.13 -22.60 -12.43
C LEU A 571 39.68 -24.03 -12.81
N ASN A 572 39.67 -24.40 -14.10
CA ASN A 572 39.26 -25.73 -14.55
C ASN A 572 40.45 -26.68 -14.76
N SER A 573 40.41 -27.79 -14.02
CA SER A 573 41.45 -28.79 -13.77
C SER A 573 42.09 -29.46 -14.99
N THR A 574 43.39 -29.69 -14.89
CA THR A 574 44.23 -30.56 -15.73
C THR A 574 43.77 -32.02 -15.68
N VAL A 575 43.55 -32.64 -16.85
CA VAL A 575 43.23 -34.08 -16.96
C VAL A 575 44.52 -34.91 -16.89
N CYS A 576 44.71 -35.69 -15.83
CA CYS A 576 45.79 -36.68 -15.72
C CYS A 576 45.35 -38.05 -16.27
N LYS A 577 46.24 -38.73 -17.02
CA LYS A 577 46.02 -40.12 -17.48
C LYS A 577 46.59 -41.12 -16.47
N GLY A 578 45.78 -42.11 -16.06
CA GLY A 578 46.16 -43.18 -15.14
C GLY A 578 45.16 -44.36 -15.20
N ARG A 579 45.43 -45.44 -14.45
CA ARG A 579 44.47 -46.55 -14.23
C ARG A 579 43.62 -46.21 -13.01
N CYS A 580 42.31 -46.44 -13.08
CA CYS A 580 41.41 -46.26 -11.93
C CYS A 580 40.36 -47.39 -11.88
N VAL A 581 39.90 -47.68 -10.67
CA VAL A 581 38.59 -48.27 -10.44
C VAL A 581 37.62 -47.09 -10.32
N PHE A 582 36.62 -47.03 -11.20
CA PHE A 582 35.76 -45.86 -11.33
C PHE A 582 34.39 -46.13 -10.72
N ALA A 583 33.99 -45.28 -9.77
CA ALA A 583 32.62 -45.15 -9.30
C ALA A 583 32.27 -43.68 -9.13
N SER A 584 31.01 -43.33 -9.33
CA SER A 584 30.51 -41.95 -9.29
C SER A 584 29.25 -41.81 -8.45
N GLY A 585 28.97 -40.62 -7.94
CA GLY A 585 27.69 -40.33 -7.26
C GLY A 585 26.49 -40.28 -8.21
N SER A 586 26.73 -40.01 -9.49
CA SER A 586 25.71 -39.92 -10.56
C SER A 586 25.84 -41.07 -11.56
N PRO A 587 24.76 -41.48 -12.25
CA PRO A 587 24.85 -42.49 -13.30
C PRO A 587 25.61 -41.95 -14.51
N PHE A 588 26.53 -42.74 -15.07
CA PHE A 588 27.21 -42.43 -16.32
C PHE A 588 26.94 -43.52 -17.36
N PRO A 589 26.93 -43.18 -18.66
CA PRO A 589 26.85 -44.17 -19.73
C PRO A 589 27.99 -45.18 -19.67
N ALA A 590 27.75 -46.39 -20.19
CA ALA A 590 28.80 -47.38 -20.35
C ALA A 590 29.90 -46.86 -21.29
N VAL A 591 31.15 -47.14 -20.95
CA VAL A 591 32.32 -46.70 -21.71
C VAL A 591 32.97 -47.91 -22.35
N THR A 592 33.07 -47.90 -23.68
CA THR A 592 33.82 -48.93 -24.41
C THR A 592 35.25 -48.46 -24.63
N TYR A 593 36.21 -49.22 -24.13
CA TYR A 593 37.63 -48.93 -24.26
C TYR A 593 38.40 -50.22 -24.56
N ASN A 594 39.22 -50.20 -25.62
CA ASN A 594 39.98 -51.36 -26.11
C ASN A 594 39.16 -52.65 -26.28
N GLY A 595 37.93 -52.53 -26.82
CA GLY A 595 37.05 -53.67 -27.07
C GLY A 595 36.35 -54.25 -25.83
N LYS A 596 36.59 -53.68 -24.64
CA LYS A 596 35.86 -54.01 -23.41
C LYS A 596 34.89 -52.89 -23.04
N THR A 597 33.65 -53.23 -22.74
CA THR A 597 32.66 -52.29 -22.22
C THR A 597 32.70 -52.29 -20.70
N PHE A 598 32.95 -51.11 -20.12
CA PHE A 598 32.92 -50.86 -18.69
C PHE A 598 31.62 -50.15 -18.34
N HIS A 599 30.96 -50.61 -17.29
CA HIS A 599 29.80 -49.93 -16.73
C HIS A 599 30.26 -49.19 -15.47
N PRO A 600 30.28 -47.85 -15.46
CA PRO A 600 30.59 -47.08 -14.26
C PRO A 600 29.69 -47.48 -13.09
N GLY A 601 30.30 -47.91 -11.99
CA GLY A 601 29.56 -48.15 -10.75
C GLY A 601 29.02 -46.84 -10.18
N GLN A 602 27.85 -46.88 -9.55
CA GLN A 602 27.33 -45.72 -8.82
C GLN A 602 27.58 -45.90 -7.33
N GLY A 603 28.45 -45.09 -6.73
CA GLY A 603 28.64 -45.03 -5.28
C GLY A 603 27.61 -44.10 -4.67
N ASN A 604 26.56 -44.66 -4.08
CA ASN A 604 25.41 -43.91 -3.57
C ASN A 604 25.08 -44.35 -2.14
N ASN A 605 24.74 -43.42 -1.25
CA ASN A 605 24.33 -43.74 0.12
C ASN A 605 23.02 -44.57 0.16
N ALA A 606 22.23 -44.58 -0.92
CA ALA A 606 21.04 -45.39 -1.10
C ALA A 606 21.24 -46.91 -0.89
N TYR A 607 22.46 -47.45 -1.03
CA TYR A 607 22.72 -48.86 -0.75
C TYR A 607 22.77 -49.19 0.75
N ILE A 608 22.99 -48.18 1.61
CA ILE A 608 23.32 -48.38 3.02
C ILE A 608 22.19 -47.89 3.93
N PHE A 609 21.75 -46.63 3.78
CA PHE A 609 20.85 -46.03 4.77
C PHE A 609 19.49 -46.75 4.91
N PRO A 610 18.85 -47.29 3.85
CA PRO A 610 17.56 -47.97 4.01
C PRO A 610 17.68 -49.27 4.80
N GLY A 611 18.72 -50.07 4.52
CA GLY A 611 18.95 -51.34 5.21
C GLY A 611 19.36 -51.14 6.68
N ILE A 612 20.20 -50.14 6.97
CA ILE A 612 20.52 -49.75 8.36
C ILE A 612 19.25 -49.31 9.09
N ALA A 613 18.45 -48.42 8.49
CA ALA A 613 17.23 -47.92 9.11
C ALA A 613 16.25 -49.06 9.40
N LEU A 614 16.06 -49.98 8.44
CA LEU A 614 15.18 -51.12 8.59
C LEU A 614 15.65 -52.05 9.71
N ALA A 615 16.93 -52.43 9.76
CA ALA A 615 17.48 -53.23 10.85
C ALA A 615 17.38 -52.52 12.21
N THR A 616 17.63 -51.22 12.25
CA THR A 616 17.57 -50.41 13.49
C THR A 616 16.16 -50.40 14.06
N ILE A 617 15.16 -50.14 13.22
CA ILE A 617 13.75 -50.09 13.61
C ILE A 617 13.29 -51.48 14.05
N LEU A 618 13.61 -52.52 13.27
CA LEU A 618 13.11 -53.88 13.53
C LEU A 618 13.75 -54.56 14.74
N CYS A 619 14.96 -54.16 15.12
CA CYS A 619 15.65 -54.70 16.29
C CYS A 619 15.67 -53.74 17.49
N ASP A 620 14.98 -52.60 17.43
CA ASP A 620 15.02 -51.56 18.45
C ASP A 620 16.47 -51.14 18.84
N ILE A 621 17.36 -51.02 17.84
CA ILE A 621 18.76 -50.65 18.08
C ILE A 621 18.81 -49.20 18.60
N ARG A 622 19.30 -49.01 19.83
CA ARG A 622 19.29 -47.70 20.51
C ARG A 622 20.45 -46.77 20.11
N SER A 623 21.52 -47.32 19.55
CA SER A 623 22.69 -46.56 19.13
C SER A 623 23.29 -47.20 17.87
N ILE A 624 23.39 -46.41 16.81
CA ILE A 624 24.04 -46.80 15.55
C ILE A 624 25.48 -46.31 15.63
N THR A 625 26.43 -47.24 15.73
CA THR A 625 27.85 -46.92 15.87
C THR A 625 28.59 -47.04 14.51
N ASP A 626 29.82 -46.56 14.44
CA ASP A 626 30.66 -46.69 13.25
C ASP A 626 30.88 -48.17 12.87
N GLU A 627 30.86 -49.09 13.84
CA GLU A 627 30.93 -50.53 13.59
C GLU A 627 29.72 -51.06 12.81
N VAL A 628 28.53 -50.49 13.01
CA VAL A 628 27.32 -50.83 12.23
C VAL A 628 27.49 -50.38 10.78
N PHE A 629 28.05 -49.19 10.55
CA PHE A 629 28.38 -48.72 9.20
C PHE A 629 29.47 -49.55 8.54
N LEU A 630 30.50 -49.96 9.30
CA LEU A 630 31.56 -50.82 8.80
C LEU A 630 31.02 -52.20 8.40
N GLU A 631 30.14 -52.79 9.22
CA GLU A 631 29.51 -54.07 8.89
C GLU A 631 28.60 -53.94 7.66
N SER A 632 27.83 -52.85 7.57
CA SER A 632 27.01 -52.55 6.39
C SER A 632 27.86 -52.47 5.12
N ALA A 633 29.03 -51.84 5.19
CA ALA A 633 29.95 -51.73 4.06
C ALA A 633 30.51 -53.09 3.63
N LYS A 634 30.81 -53.99 4.58
CA LYS A 634 31.26 -55.36 4.28
C LYS A 634 30.15 -56.18 3.62
N LEU A 635 28.95 -56.17 4.21
CA LEU A 635 27.79 -56.86 3.66
C LEU A 635 27.48 -56.39 2.23
N LEU A 636 27.55 -55.08 1.98
CA LEU A 636 27.36 -54.53 0.64
C LEU A 636 28.46 -54.97 -0.34
N ALA A 637 29.71 -55.03 0.10
CA ALA A 637 30.82 -55.48 -0.73
C ALA A 637 30.67 -56.96 -1.13
N ASP A 638 30.21 -57.81 -0.19
CA ASP A 638 29.96 -59.23 -0.42
C ASP A 638 28.79 -59.50 -1.39
N MET A 639 27.91 -58.50 -1.61
CA MET A 639 26.79 -58.59 -2.56
C MET A 639 27.20 -58.33 -4.01
N VAL A 640 28.46 -57.94 -4.28
CA VAL A 640 28.95 -57.70 -5.65
C VAL A 640 29.42 -59.02 -6.26
N ASP A 641 28.66 -59.55 -7.22
CA ASP A 641 29.01 -60.81 -7.89
C ASP A 641 30.20 -60.67 -8.86
N GLU A 642 30.86 -61.80 -9.17
CA GLU A 642 32.01 -61.84 -10.09
C GLU A 642 31.67 -61.29 -11.49
N LYS A 643 30.40 -61.45 -11.92
CA LYS A 643 29.90 -60.91 -13.18
C LYS A 643 29.97 -59.38 -13.16
N SER A 644 29.51 -58.74 -12.08
CA SER A 644 29.55 -57.29 -11.87
C SER A 644 30.99 -56.78 -11.83
N LEU A 645 31.88 -57.45 -11.08
CA LEU A 645 33.30 -57.11 -11.03
C LEU A 645 33.97 -57.21 -12.42
N SER A 646 33.62 -58.24 -13.21
CA SER A 646 34.16 -58.41 -14.57
C SER A 646 33.82 -57.25 -15.51
N MET A 647 32.67 -56.59 -15.29
CA MET A 647 32.18 -55.41 -16.00
C MET A 647 32.70 -54.08 -15.43
N GLY A 648 33.48 -54.13 -14.34
CA GLY A 648 34.02 -52.94 -13.65
C GLY A 648 33.05 -52.30 -12.64
N LEU A 649 31.95 -52.97 -12.30
CA LEU A 649 31.04 -52.53 -11.25
C LEU A 649 31.58 -52.95 -9.88
N VAL A 650 31.69 -51.99 -8.98
CA VAL A 650 32.08 -52.22 -7.58
C VAL A 650 30.93 -52.06 -6.59
N TYR A 651 29.71 -51.95 -7.11
CA TYR A 651 28.45 -51.94 -6.35
C TYR A 651 27.42 -52.81 -7.07
N PRO A 652 26.45 -53.43 -6.36
CA PRO A 652 25.37 -54.18 -6.98
C PRO A 652 24.50 -53.28 -7.90
N PRO A 653 23.78 -53.83 -8.89
CA PRO A 653 22.90 -53.04 -9.75
C PRO A 653 21.77 -52.34 -8.98
N LEU A 654 21.54 -51.04 -9.25
CA LEU A 654 20.43 -50.28 -8.64
C LEU A 654 19.03 -50.86 -8.94
N SER A 655 18.86 -51.59 -10.04
CA SER A 655 17.61 -52.30 -10.33
C SER A 655 17.22 -53.31 -9.25
N GLY A 656 18.19 -53.76 -8.44
CA GLY A 656 17.98 -54.65 -7.29
C GLY A 656 18.02 -53.96 -5.94
N ILE A 657 17.92 -52.63 -5.86
CA ILE A 657 18.17 -51.86 -4.61
C ILE A 657 17.29 -52.27 -3.43
N LEU A 658 16.04 -52.68 -3.70
CA LEU A 658 15.13 -53.18 -2.66
C LEU A 658 15.65 -54.49 -2.07
N LYS A 659 16.14 -55.40 -2.92
CA LYS A 659 16.74 -56.65 -2.49
C LYS A 659 18.02 -56.38 -1.69
N VAL A 660 18.89 -55.49 -2.18
CA VAL A 660 20.11 -55.08 -1.45
C VAL A 660 19.78 -54.54 -0.06
N SER A 661 18.77 -53.68 0.04
CA SER A 661 18.32 -53.12 1.33
C SER A 661 17.78 -54.20 2.27
N THR A 662 17.09 -55.21 1.72
CA THR A 662 16.54 -56.35 2.48
C THR A 662 17.66 -57.24 3.01
N ASP A 663 18.58 -57.65 2.12
CA ASP A 663 19.69 -58.53 2.46
C ASP A 663 20.63 -57.84 3.46
N LEU A 664 20.85 -56.53 3.31
CA LEU A 664 21.65 -55.72 4.23
C LEU A 664 20.97 -55.60 5.61
N ALA A 665 19.65 -55.41 5.65
CA ALA A 665 18.90 -55.40 6.90
C ALA A 665 18.98 -56.76 7.62
N ILE A 666 18.83 -57.88 6.90
CA ILE A 666 18.95 -59.23 7.47
C ILE A 666 20.34 -59.45 8.06
N GLY A 667 21.39 -59.07 7.33
CA GLY A 667 22.78 -59.17 7.80
C GLY A 667 23.01 -58.34 9.07
N LEU A 668 22.50 -57.11 9.12
CA LEU A 668 22.62 -56.24 10.28
C LEU A 668 21.79 -56.69 11.47
N ILE A 669 20.63 -57.30 11.25
CA ILE A 669 19.83 -57.92 12.32
C ILE A 669 20.65 -59.05 12.97
N ASN A 670 21.26 -59.93 12.16
CA ASN A 670 22.16 -60.97 12.67
C ASN A 670 23.33 -60.38 13.46
N TYR A 671 23.94 -59.32 12.94
CA TYR A 671 25.02 -58.61 13.62
C TYR A 671 24.54 -58.02 14.95
N ALA A 672 23.35 -57.42 15.00
CA ALA A 672 22.80 -56.77 16.17
C ALA A 672 22.48 -57.76 17.28
N TYR A 673 21.88 -58.91 16.99
CA TYR A 673 21.66 -59.96 18.01
C TYR A 673 22.97 -60.56 18.50
N LYS A 674 23.91 -60.87 17.59
CA LYS A 674 25.24 -61.42 17.94
C LYS A 674 26.03 -60.52 18.87
N HIS A 675 25.95 -59.20 18.69
CA HIS A 675 26.70 -58.21 19.46
C HIS A 675 25.88 -57.54 20.57
N LYS A 676 24.68 -58.07 20.88
CA LYS A 676 23.78 -57.56 21.94
C LYS A 676 23.38 -56.09 21.76
N LEU A 677 23.23 -55.67 20.50
CA LEU A 677 22.74 -54.34 20.11
C LEU A 677 21.22 -54.32 19.92
N ALA A 678 20.59 -55.47 19.70
CA ALA A 678 19.15 -55.62 19.54
C ALA A 678 18.41 -55.64 20.90
N TYR A 679 17.30 -54.90 20.98
CA TYR A 679 16.40 -54.80 22.12
C TYR A 679 15.01 -55.39 21.86
N HIS A 680 14.70 -55.72 20.60
CA HIS A 680 13.51 -56.46 20.25
C HIS A 680 13.67 -57.94 20.65
N TYR A 681 12.73 -58.49 21.43
CA TYR A 681 12.74 -59.91 21.82
C TYR A 681 11.33 -60.51 21.79
N PRO A 682 11.19 -61.79 21.43
CA PRO A 682 12.25 -62.75 21.12
C PRO A 682 12.95 -62.50 19.77
N GLU A 683 14.17 -63.01 19.60
CA GLU A 683 14.88 -62.95 18.31
C GLU A 683 14.05 -63.68 17.24
N PRO A 684 13.76 -63.05 16.08
CA PRO A 684 13.01 -63.70 15.01
C PRO A 684 13.72 -64.95 14.50
N GLU A 685 13.00 -66.07 14.48
CA GLU A 685 13.48 -67.35 13.94
C GLU A 685 13.75 -67.26 12.43
N ASP A 686 12.82 -66.65 11.67
CA ASP A 686 12.95 -66.35 10.25
C ASP A 686 13.09 -64.84 10.02
N LYS A 687 14.33 -64.38 9.92
CA LYS A 687 14.67 -62.96 9.73
C LYS A 687 14.29 -62.45 8.34
N GLU A 688 14.23 -63.31 7.33
CA GLU A 688 13.87 -62.89 5.97
C GLU A 688 12.37 -62.58 5.90
N THR A 689 11.53 -63.49 6.39
CA THR A 689 10.08 -63.27 6.47
C THR A 689 9.76 -62.10 7.40
N PHE A 690 10.46 -61.99 8.53
CA PHE A 690 10.33 -60.87 9.46
C PHE A 690 10.58 -59.53 8.75
N VAL A 691 11.75 -59.34 8.12
CA VAL A 691 12.07 -58.08 7.43
C VAL A 691 11.05 -57.75 6.33
N LYS A 692 10.66 -58.73 5.50
CA LYS A 692 9.69 -58.52 4.41
C LYS A 692 8.31 -58.12 4.92
N SER A 693 7.86 -58.63 6.08
CA SER A 693 6.54 -58.32 6.63
C SER A 693 6.35 -56.85 7.05
N TYR A 694 7.44 -56.12 7.30
CA TYR A 694 7.44 -54.70 7.66
C TYR A 694 7.83 -53.78 6.49
N GLN A 695 8.14 -54.34 5.32
CA GLN A 695 8.33 -53.53 4.13
C GLN A 695 6.99 -53.00 3.63
N TYR A 696 6.98 -51.75 3.20
CA TYR A 696 5.80 -51.12 2.62
C TYR A 696 5.34 -51.90 1.39
N ASP A 697 4.12 -52.43 1.43
CA ASP A 697 3.49 -53.08 0.30
C ASP A 697 3.03 -52.01 -0.70
N MET A 698 3.57 -52.05 -1.91
CA MET A 698 3.21 -51.13 -2.99
C MET A 698 1.82 -51.40 -3.58
N ASN A 699 1.18 -52.52 -3.20
CA ASN A 699 -0.18 -52.82 -3.59
C ASN A 699 -1.16 -51.98 -2.78
N TYR A 700 -2.08 -51.29 -3.47
CA TYR A 700 -3.11 -50.47 -2.82
C TYR A 700 -3.97 -51.30 -1.87
N LYS A 701 -3.94 -50.95 -0.58
CA LYS A 701 -5.04 -51.26 0.34
C LYS A 701 -6.08 -50.15 0.18
N SER A 702 -7.34 -50.54 -0.09
CA SER A 702 -8.47 -49.60 -0.15
C SER A 702 -8.57 -48.81 1.16
N PHE A 703 -8.58 -47.48 1.05
CA PHE A 703 -8.65 -46.55 2.18
C PHE A 703 -9.46 -45.31 1.75
N GLU A 704 -10.75 -45.26 2.09
CA GLU A 704 -11.56 -44.04 1.98
C GLU A 704 -11.44 -43.24 3.30
N PRO A 705 -11.04 -41.95 3.28
CA PRO A 705 -11.08 -41.08 4.45
C PRO A 705 -12.40 -40.30 4.56
N ALA A 706 -12.82 -40.02 5.80
CA ALA A 706 -14.03 -39.25 6.10
C ALA A 706 -13.90 -37.76 5.73
N THR A 707 -14.92 -37.23 5.05
CA THR A 707 -15.09 -35.81 4.72
C THR A 707 -16.19 -35.16 5.58
N TYR A 708 -16.17 -33.84 5.75
CA TYR A 708 -17.25 -33.06 6.37
C TYR A 708 -17.82 -32.05 5.37
N ASN A 709 -19.11 -31.74 5.49
CA ASN A 709 -19.84 -30.84 4.59
C ASN A 709 -19.87 -29.39 5.10
N TRP A 710 -19.78 -28.46 4.16
CA TRP A 710 -20.05 -27.03 4.35
C TRP A 710 -21.56 -26.79 4.60
N PRO A 711 -21.99 -25.74 5.32
CA PRO A 711 -23.41 -25.48 5.55
C PRO A 711 -24.14 -25.21 4.21
N ASP A 712 -25.13 -26.05 3.91
CA ASP A 712 -26.02 -25.85 2.76
C ASP A 712 -26.95 -24.66 3.01
N GLY A 713 -26.95 -23.67 2.11
CA GLY A 713 -27.92 -22.57 2.16
C GLY A 713 -27.60 -21.28 1.40
N LEU A 714 -26.37 -21.08 0.92
CA LEU A 714 -25.97 -19.83 0.25
C LEU A 714 -25.31 -20.11 -1.11
N ASN A 715 -26.11 -20.55 -2.09
CA ASN A 715 -26.16 -19.91 -3.42
C ASN A 715 -27.01 -20.67 -4.45
N SER A 716 -27.83 -19.86 -5.13
CA SER A 716 -28.29 -19.97 -6.52
C SER A 716 -29.36 -21.00 -6.89
N THR A 717 -30.58 -20.46 -7.01
CA THR A 717 -31.44 -20.68 -8.17
C THR A 717 -30.63 -20.66 -9.46
N VAL A 718 -30.37 -21.85 -9.98
CA VAL A 718 -29.83 -22.07 -11.32
C VAL A 718 -30.93 -21.76 -12.34
N CYS A 719 -30.70 -20.74 -13.19
CA CYS A 719 -31.45 -20.57 -14.43
C CYS A 719 -31.38 -21.86 -15.25
N LYS A 720 -32.53 -22.42 -15.61
CA LYS A 720 -32.62 -23.45 -16.64
C LYS A 720 -32.65 -22.78 -18.01
N VAL A 721 -31.56 -23.00 -18.75
CA VAL A 721 -31.28 -22.88 -20.19
C VAL A 721 -31.55 -21.52 -20.84
#